data_AF-A0A926JNH9-F1
#
_entry.id   AF-A0A926JNH9-F1
#
_cell.length_a   1.000
_cell.length_b   1.000
_cell.length_c   1.000
_cell.angle_alpha   90.00
_cell.angle_beta   90.00
_cell.angle_gamma   90.00
#
_symmetry.space_group_name_H-M   'P 1'
#
loop_
_entity.id
_entity.type
_entity.pdbx_description
1 polymer ?
#
loop_
_entity_poly.entity_id
_entity_poly.type
_entity_poly.pdbx_seq_one_letter_code
_entity_poly.pdbx_strand_id
1 'polypeptide(L)'
;MKKQLLSFFIILLPFFCFSQEILSGIVRDKNTGAPLPFANILTNIGKGVITDADGKFQIDNSNGEVLSLTFSYIGYLEKTVKTDSEKNFYSITLDEKPEKLREVVVTGGQNPALEIIKKAMKKRAENDPEKVLNSFKFRTYNKLIVTANPDSINGTVDSLFKKTNRGKEFVKLDSTNYELKKQLSRSHLYMSEKISEYAYNKQKGRRETILATKMAGFKEPVYEMIALQMQSFSFYQNSYTILGTNYPNPIGSRAPGTYHYRILDTIPDQLNQRPAYMIYYYPKEKGKTAGIEGVLYIDSESYALQKAVAQLKAVIDISASQTFEYFPEKNIWFPSSKQIKITRGENNEGISLLGGSISFNGDEKKDKDSTSMTSSQQDVSKLMHFISREENFDISFNTPVEIKGRGIALDIDDNAHRQSEDFWNNYRRGPLSLRGKETYVVVDSISEANKVERKLNLARKLLKGYYPLKYVDLDLRYLLKYNNYEGFRLGIGAITNTDFSSKYRLRGYSVYGTKDKKIKFGMGAAARLAKMTNTWIGVSYMDDLIETGSAEFINEARSFSLFEPRLFNITMLHKTRKTSAYLEHDITAKIGAKLQVSQSNIVPTYDYRFVNNGTSYYDFKLTEATLALQWTPFSRYMQTRHGKATMKNEYPNLTFQVSRSFRNLLEGDFDFTKLDFRAMHLIKHPNRTSTSFLVKGGLAYGDIPITHLYHASPNQPEGHAILQRFSVAGRDSFETMYFNEFFSDRYAMFQLKHQSNRFKLIGKIRPEIVLISRFAIGSVTHTEKHIGQDFKSLNKGYLESGFELNKIFKGFGLSTMYRYGPYRLPHFDDNISFKFTYYLSLGF
;
A
#
# COMPACT_ATOMS: atom_id res chain seq x y z
N MET A 1 0.70 61.43 -44.32
CA MET A 1 1.71 60.39 -44.01
C MET A 1 2.45 60.62 -42.68
N LYS A 2 1.76 60.95 -41.58
CA LYS A 2 2.39 61.13 -40.25
C LYS A 2 1.77 60.29 -39.11
N LYS A 3 0.75 59.46 -39.40
CA LYS A 3 0.12 58.55 -38.41
C LYS A 3 0.42 57.06 -38.59
N GLN A 4 1.11 56.67 -39.68
CA GLN A 4 1.53 55.27 -39.90
C GLN A 4 2.97 54.97 -39.46
N LEU A 5 3.80 55.98 -39.19
CA LEU A 5 5.16 55.77 -38.64
C LEU A 5 5.17 55.50 -37.12
N LEU A 6 4.12 55.87 -36.39
CA LEU A 6 4.06 55.66 -34.93
C LEU A 6 3.64 54.21 -34.56
N SER A 7 3.00 53.47 -35.46
CA SER A 7 2.67 52.04 -35.26
C SER A 7 3.85 51.10 -35.53
N PHE A 8 4.91 51.55 -36.21
CA PHE A 8 6.10 50.73 -36.46
C PHE A 8 7.14 50.82 -35.33
N PHE A 9 7.04 51.82 -34.45
CA PHE A 9 8.00 52.02 -33.35
C PHE A 9 7.57 51.37 -32.00
N ILE A 10 6.34 50.85 -31.90
CA ILE A 10 5.85 50.13 -30.70
C ILE A 10 6.10 48.61 -30.79
N ILE A 11 6.57 48.10 -31.93
CA ILE A 11 6.94 46.68 -32.12
C ILE A 11 8.40 46.39 -31.70
N LEU A 12 9.16 47.42 -31.29
CA LEU A 12 10.54 47.31 -30.82
C LEU A 12 10.68 47.36 -29.29
N LEU A 13 9.61 47.04 -28.55
CA LEU A 13 9.74 46.71 -27.13
C LEU A 13 10.43 45.34 -27.02
N PRO A 14 11.62 45.25 -26.39
CA PRO A 14 12.26 43.97 -26.20
C PRO A 14 11.37 43.12 -25.30
N PHE A 15 10.96 41.96 -25.82
CA PHE A 15 10.58 40.83 -24.99
C PHE A 15 11.78 40.54 -24.09
N PHE A 16 11.77 41.04 -22.86
CA PHE A 16 12.64 40.53 -21.81
C PHE A 16 12.22 39.08 -21.57
N CYS A 17 12.92 38.17 -22.25
CA CYS A 17 12.94 36.77 -21.92
C CYS A 17 13.57 36.68 -20.53
N PHE A 18 12.76 36.55 -19.49
CA PHE A 18 13.27 36.11 -18.19
C PHE A 18 13.75 34.67 -18.37
N SER A 19 15.05 34.51 -18.60
CA SER A 19 15.74 33.24 -18.47
C SER A 19 15.70 32.81 -17.01
N GLN A 20 15.36 31.56 -16.73
CA GLN A 20 15.50 30.98 -15.40
C GLN A 20 16.98 30.67 -15.16
N GLU A 21 17.72 31.59 -14.53
CA GLU A 21 19.10 31.34 -14.15
C GLU A 21 19.16 30.45 -12.90
N ILE A 22 19.52 29.19 -13.09
CA ILE A 22 19.79 28.24 -12.02
C ILE A 22 21.29 28.16 -11.81
N LEU A 23 21.76 28.62 -10.65
CA LEU A 23 23.14 28.43 -10.22
C LEU A 23 23.30 27.01 -9.71
N SER A 24 24.20 26.24 -10.32
CA SER A 24 24.48 24.86 -9.93
C SER A 24 25.95 24.68 -9.59
N GLY A 25 26.29 23.63 -8.86
CA GLY A 25 27.69 23.39 -8.54
C GLY A 25 27.95 22.15 -7.71
N ILE A 26 29.22 21.93 -7.40
CA ILE A 26 29.68 20.86 -6.52
C ILE A 26 30.72 21.40 -5.54
N VAL A 27 30.63 20.98 -4.28
CA VAL A 27 31.57 21.33 -3.21
C VAL A 27 32.41 20.11 -2.89
N ARG A 28 33.74 20.28 -2.87
CA ARG A 28 34.71 19.21 -2.64
C ARG A 28 35.76 19.63 -1.62
N ASP A 29 36.35 18.64 -0.99
CA ASP A 29 37.59 18.79 -0.25
C ASP A 29 38.73 19.09 -1.22
N LYS A 30 39.55 20.10 -0.91
CA LYS A 30 40.65 20.51 -1.79
C LYS A 30 41.79 19.48 -1.86
N ASN A 31 42.06 18.78 -0.76
CA ASN A 31 43.20 17.87 -0.61
C ASN A 31 42.85 16.46 -1.12
N THR A 32 41.67 15.95 -0.77
CA THR A 32 41.25 14.58 -1.12
C THR A 32 40.42 14.52 -2.40
N GLY A 33 39.87 15.65 -2.86
CA GLY A 33 38.96 15.71 -4.01
C GLY A 33 37.59 15.06 -3.77
N ALA A 34 37.35 14.55 -2.55
CA ALA A 34 36.11 13.93 -2.13
C ALA A 34 34.98 14.98 -2.10
N PRO A 35 33.74 14.62 -2.48
CA PRO A 35 32.60 15.52 -2.32
C PRO A 35 32.36 15.82 -0.84
N LEU A 36 31.97 17.06 -0.54
CA LEU A 36 31.57 17.47 0.80
C LEU A 36 30.04 17.42 0.91
N PRO A 37 29.48 16.34 1.48
CA PRO A 37 28.03 16.16 1.55
C PRO A 37 27.43 17.12 2.58
N PHE A 38 26.30 17.72 2.20
CA PHE A 38 25.54 18.65 3.02
C PHE A 38 26.33 19.86 3.56
N ALA A 39 27.30 20.34 2.77
CA ALA A 39 27.95 21.62 3.00
C ALA A 39 26.94 22.76 2.95
N ASN A 40 27.02 23.68 3.90
CA ASN A 40 26.11 24.79 4.03
C ASN A 40 26.52 25.91 3.05
N ILE A 41 25.52 26.52 2.42
CA ILE A 41 25.67 27.55 1.40
C ILE A 41 24.72 28.68 1.75
N LEU A 42 25.26 29.81 2.19
CA LEU A 42 24.49 31.00 2.50
C LEU A 42 24.57 31.98 1.33
N THR A 43 23.42 32.38 0.82
CA THR A 43 23.33 33.48 -0.17
C THR A 43 23.36 34.84 0.54
N ASN A 44 23.78 35.89 -0.15
CA ASN A 44 23.73 37.28 0.34
C ASN A 44 22.32 37.73 0.78
N ILE A 45 21.26 37.11 0.27
CA ILE A 45 19.86 37.40 0.63
C ILE A 45 19.38 36.58 1.84
N GLY A 46 20.27 35.91 2.57
CA GLY A 46 19.95 35.13 3.76
C GLY A 46 19.28 33.78 3.49
N LYS A 47 19.13 33.38 2.22
CA LYS A 47 18.63 32.05 1.85
C LYS A 47 19.75 31.02 1.99
N GLY A 48 19.58 30.08 2.92
CA GLY A 48 20.50 28.96 3.13
C GLY A 48 20.12 27.72 2.30
N VAL A 49 21.09 27.14 1.60
CA VAL A 49 20.99 25.92 0.81
C VAL A 49 22.09 24.96 1.26
N ILE A 50 21.87 23.65 1.13
CA ILE A 50 22.92 22.65 1.41
C ILE A 50 23.23 21.86 0.16
N THR A 51 24.45 21.32 0.07
CA THR A 51 24.75 20.31 -0.92
C THR A 51 24.00 19.00 -0.63
N ASP A 52 23.83 18.15 -1.64
CA ASP A 52 23.33 16.78 -1.45
C ASP A 52 24.45 15.83 -0.97
N ALA A 53 24.16 14.53 -0.83
CA ALA A 53 25.13 13.52 -0.43
C ALA A 53 26.32 13.37 -1.40
N ASP A 54 26.19 13.88 -2.64
CA ASP A 54 27.24 13.86 -3.66
C ASP A 54 27.98 15.21 -3.74
N GLY A 55 27.72 16.12 -2.79
CA GLY A 55 28.32 17.44 -2.72
C GLY A 55 27.74 18.43 -3.74
N LYS A 56 26.66 18.10 -4.46
CA LYS A 56 26.08 18.96 -5.50
C LYS A 56 25.04 19.92 -4.92
N PHE A 57 24.91 21.12 -5.49
CA PHE A 57 23.88 22.09 -5.10
C PHE A 57 23.21 22.72 -6.32
N GLN A 58 21.99 23.21 -6.12
CA GLN A 58 21.25 24.03 -7.07
C GLN A 58 20.50 25.15 -6.34
N ILE A 59 20.65 26.37 -6.81
CA ILE A 59 20.02 27.58 -6.27
C ILE A 59 19.30 28.27 -7.42
N ASP A 60 18.01 28.52 -7.21
CA ASP A 60 17.20 29.33 -8.11
C ASP A 60 17.58 30.81 -7.94
N ASN A 61 18.09 31.42 -9.01
CA ASN A 61 18.45 32.83 -9.11
C ASN A 61 17.65 33.52 -10.23
N SER A 62 16.40 33.11 -10.46
CA SER A 62 15.55 33.67 -11.53
C SER A 62 15.35 35.20 -11.48
N ASN A 63 15.60 35.84 -10.33
CA ASN A 63 15.50 37.30 -10.16
C ASN A 63 16.87 38.03 -10.22
N GLY A 64 17.99 37.32 -10.33
CA GLY A 64 19.34 37.91 -10.34
C GLY A 64 19.81 38.49 -8.99
N GLU A 65 19.08 38.23 -7.90
CA GLU A 65 19.33 38.83 -6.57
C GLU A 65 20.48 38.15 -5.79
N VAL A 66 20.88 36.94 -6.19
CA VAL A 66 21.97 36.19 -5.55
C VAL A 66 23.30 36.64 -6.14
N LEU A 67 24.04 37.47 -5.40
CA LEU A 67 25.31 38.11 -5.80
C LEU A 67 26.55 37.42 -5.20
N SER A 68 26.39 36.66 -4.11
CA SER A 68 27.47 35.88 -3.51
C SER A 68 26.96 34.64 -2.78
N LEU A 69 27.81 33.63 -2.74
CA LEU A 69 27.60 32.34 -2.08
C LEU A 69 28.73 32.12 -1.06
N THR A 70 28.38 32.04 0.22
CA THR A 70 29.31 31.69 1.29
C THR A 70 29.14 30.22 1.64
N PHE A 71 30.22 29.45 1.50
CA PHE A 71 30.26 28.02 1.76
C PHE A 71 30.90 27.76 3.12
N SER A 72 30.22 27.01 4.00
CA SER A 72 30.74 26.58 5.31
C SER A 72 30.61 25.06 5.49
N TYR A 73 31.61 24.48 6.17
CA TYR A 73 31.62 23.07 6.56
C TYR A 73 32.53 22.89 7.78
N ILE A 74 32.09 22.16 8.81
CA ILE A 74 32.88 22.01 10.04
C ILE A 74 34.23 21.33 9.76
N GLY A 75 35.30 21.90 10.32
CA GLY A 75 36.67 21.49 10.03
C GLY A 75 37.26 22.09 8.76
N TYR A 76 36.55 23.01 8.09
CA TYR A 76 37.03 23.72 6.90
C TYR A 76 36.94 25.24 7.10
N LEU A 77 37.74 25.97 6.32
CA LEU A 77 37.67 27.43 6.24
C LEU A 77 36.46 27.83 5.38
N GLU A 78 35.69 28.80 5.86
CA GLU A 78 34.60 29.38 5.07
C GLU A 78 35.15 30.03 3.80
N LYS A 79 34.40 29.90 2.71
CA LYS A 79 34.79 30.44 1.41
C LYS A 79 33.61 31.18 0.79
N THR A 80 33.79 32.46 0.49
CA THR A 80 32.79 33.26 -0.23
C THR A 80 33.17 33.41 -1.69
N VAL A 81 32.22 33.14 -2.59
CA VAL A 81 32.39 33.24 -4.03
C VAL A 81 31.32 34.18 -4.58
N LYS A 82 31.73 35.18 -5.39
CA LYS A 82 30.79 36.05 -6.10
C LYS A 82 30.18 35.29 -7.28
N THR A 83 28.88 35.48 -7.50
CA THR A 83 28.18 34.91 -8.66
C THR A 83 28.44 35.80 -9.88
N ASP A 84 28.49 35.16 -11.04
CA ASP A 84 28.71 35.78 -12.35
C ASP A 84 27.50 35.41 -13.24
N SER A 85 26.93 36.41 -13.91
CA SER A 85 25.75 36.27 -14.77
C SER A 85 25.99 35.36 -15.98
N GLU A 86 27.23 35.16 -16.41
CA GLU A 86 27.53 34.24 -17.53
C GLU A 86 27.84 32.81 -17.07
N LYS A 87 27.95 32.57 -15.75
CA LYS A 87 28.41 31.29 -15.19
C LYS A 87 27.33 30.59 -14.37
N ASN A 88 26.82 29.49 -14.93
CA ASN A 88 25.76 28.68 -14.32
C ASN A 88 26.26 27.47 -13.51
N PHE A 89 27.56 27.16 -13.55
CA PHE A 89 28.16 26.03 -12.81
C PHE A 89 29.40 26.43 -12.01
N TYR A 90 29.43 26.06 -10.73
CA TYR A 90 30.51 26.38 -9.78
C TYR A 90 31.10 25.11 -9.17
N SER A 91 32.38 24.83 -9.45
CA SER A 91 33.14 23.81 -8.74
C SER A 91 33.92 24.47 -7.59
N ILE A 92 33.45 24.25 -6.37
CA ILE A 92 34.00 24.87 -5.16
C ILE A 92 34.83 23.85 -4.39
N THR A 93 36.02 24.24 -4.00
CA THR A 93 36.87 23.47 -3.09
C THR A 93 37.03 24.22 -1.77
N LEU A 94 36.86 23.51 -0.65
CA LEU A 94 37.10 24.04 0.70
C LEU A 94 38.43 23.52 1.24
N ASP A 95 39.18 24.41 1.89
CA ASP A 95 40.44 24.11 2.58
C ASP A 95 40.14 23.63 4.00
N GLU A 96 40.76 22.52 4.43
CA GLU A 96 40.66 22.08 5.83
C GLU A 96 41.21 23.17 6.75
N LYS A 97 40.51 23.43 7.85
CA LYS A 97 40.93 24.36 8.90
C LYS A 97 41.95 23.63 9.76
N PRO A 98 43.22 24.06 9.79
CA PRO A 98 44.22 23.42 10.66
C PRO A 98 43.87 23.72 12.11
N GLU A 99 43.35 22.73 12.84
CA GLU A 99 43.28 22.81 14.29
C GLU A 99 44.70 22.65 14.86
N LYS A 100 45.20 23.68 15.56
CA LYS A 100 46.17 23.46 16.64
C LYS A 100 45.44 22.69 17.72
N LEU A 101 45.60 21.36 17.73
CA LEU A 101 45.20 20.49 18.82
C LEU A 101 45.86 21.03 20.11
N ARG A 102 45.10 21.76 20.95
CA ARG A 102 45.33 21.62 22.39
C ARG A 102 44.85 20.23 22.72
N GLU A 103 45.77 19.42 23.22
CA GLU A 103 45.55 18.07 23.71
C GLU A 103 44.36 18.08 24.69
N VAL A 104 43.17 17.82 24.16
CA VAL A 104 42.06 17.34 24.98
C VAL A 104 42.38 15.87 25.16
N VAL A 105 42.86 15.55 26.35
CA VAL A 105 43.04 14.19 26.85
C VAL A 105 41.85 13.34 26.39
N VAL A 106 42.11 12.40 25.47
CA VAL A 106 41.11 11.44 25.00
C VAL A 106 40.96 10.38 26.09
N THR A 107 40.26 10.71 27.17
CA THR A 107 39.66 9.71 28.06
C THR A 107 38.37 9.22 27.40
N GLY A 108 38.44 8.14 26.62
CA GLY A 108 37.29 7.28 26.23
C GLY A 108 35.98 7.96 25.80
N GLY A 109 36.04 9.14 25.17
CA GLY A 109 34.92 10.09 25.08
C GLY A 109 33.82 9.72 24.09
N GLN A 110 32.56 9.78 24.54
CA GLN A 110 31.35 9.54 23.76
C GLN A 110 31.17 10.59 22.64
N ASN A 111 30.67 10.17 21.47
CA ASN A 111 30.44 11.03 20.30
C ASN A 111 29.47 12.21 20.63
N PRO A 112 29.91 13.49 20.53
CA PRO A 112 29.07 14.65 20.86
C PRO A 112 27.76 14.74 20.06
N ALA A 113 27.77 14.33 18.78
CA ALA A 113 26.56 14.29 17.95
C ALA A 113 25.54 13.28 18.51
N LEU A 114 26.02 12.14 19.00
CA LEU A 114 25.18 11.12 19.59
C LEU A 114 24.54 11.61 20.91
N GLU A 115 25.24 12.43 21.70
CA GLU A 115 24.67 13.03 22.90
C GLU A 115 23.52 14.00 22.59
N ILE A 116 23.67 14.85 21.57
CA ILE A 116 22.58 15.74 21.14
C ILE A 116 21.37 14.91 20.66
N ILE A 117 21.61 13.83 19.90
CA ILE A 117 20.55 12.93 19.46
C ILE A 117 19.87 12.23 20.63
N LYS A 118 20.61 11.74 21.63
CA LYS A 118 20.03 11.15 22.85
C LYS A 118 19.15 12.17 23.60
N LYS A 119 19.57 13.45 23.67
CA LYS A 119 18.76 14.52 24.26
C LYS A 119 17.48 14.78 23.45
N ALA A 120 17.58 14.86 22.13
CA ALA A 120 16.42 14.99 21.24
C ALA A 120 15.45 13.79 21.36
N MET A 121 15.99 12.57 21.49
CA MET A 121 15.21 11.36 21.73
C MET A 121 14.48 11.40 23.08
N LYS A 122 15.13 11.91 24.14
CA LYS A 122 14.53 12.05 25.48
C LYS A 122 13.40 13.09 25.47
N LYS A 123 13.62 14.25 24.83
CA LYS A 123 12.63 15.33 24.70
C LYS A 123 11.58 15.10 23.61
N ARG A 124 11.64 13.99 22.88
CA ARG A 124 10.73 13.68 21.77
C ARG A 124 9.26 13.74 22.15
N ALA A 125 8.90 13.33 23.37
CA ALA A 125 7.52 13.38 23.83
C ALA A 125 7.02 14.82 24.10
N GLU A 126 7.93 15.71 24.47
CA GLU A 126 7.69 17.14 24.73
C GLU A 126 7.70 17.97 23.44
N ASN A 127 8.34 17.48 22.38
CA ASN A 127 8.44 18.18 21.09
C ASN A 127 7.44 17.67 20.03
N ASP A 128 6.72 16.58 20.29
CA ASP A 128 5.74 16.00 19.37
C ASP A 128 4.37 16.72 19.47
N PRO A 129 3.91 17.40 18.39
CA PRO A 129 2.63 18.12 18.42
C PRO A 129 1.43 17.24 18.77
N GLU A 130 1.44 15.95 18.40
CA GLU A 130 0.34 15.04 18.74
C GLU A 130 0.31 14.70 20.24
N LYS A 131 1.43 14.84 20.97
CA LYS A 131 1.49 14.54 22.40
C LYS A 131 1.21 15.76 23.27
N VAL A 132 1.78 16.91 22.89
CA VAL A 132 1.70 18.13 23.71
C VAL A 132 0.38 18.85 23.54
N LEU A 133 -0.12 18.99 22.31
CA LEU A 133 -1.33 19.75 22.03
C LEU A 133 -2.59 18.92 22.31
N ASN A 134 -3.62 19.58 22.84
CA ASN A 134 -4.93 18.94 23.06
C ASN A 134 -5.69 18.76 21.74
N SER A 135 -5.54 19.74 20.85
CA SER A 135 -6.05 19.72 19.49
C SER A 135 -5.24 20.66 18.59
N PHE A 136 -5.29 20.41 17.28
CA PHE A 136 -4.84 21.37 16.29
C PHE A 136 -5.63 21.20 14.99
N LYS A 137 -5.73 22.29 14.22
CA LYS A 137 -6.31 22.30 12.88
C LYS A 137 -5.40 23.08 11.95
N PHE A 138 -5.24 22.62 10.72
CA PHE A 138 -4.54 23.39 9.69
C PHE A 138 -5.00 22.93 8.30
N ARG A 139 -4.71 23.72 7.28
CA ARG A 139 -4.91 23.36 5.89
C ARG A 139 -3.58 23.15 5.18
N THR A 140 -3.58 22.34 4.14
CA THR A 140 -2.39 22.05 3.34
C THR A 140 -2.72 22.16 1.86
N TYR A 141 -1.86 22.86 1.12
CA TYR A 141 -1.83 22.78 -0.33
C TYR A 141 -0.72 21.83 -0.75
N ASN A 142 -1.07 20.80 -1.53
CA ASN A 142 -0.15 19.86 -2.12
C ASN A 142 -0.14 20.03 -3.64
N LYS A 143 1.06 20.12 -4.22
CA LYS A 143 1.28 20.08 -5.66
C LYS A 143 2.27 18.98 -5.99
N LEU A 144 1.90 18.13 -6.94
CA LEU A 144 2.71 17.04 -7.45
C LEU A 144 2.92 17.22 -8.95
N ILE A 145 4.15 17.10 -9.41
CA ILE A 145 4.53 17.19 -10.82
C ILE A 145 5.45 16.03 -11.22
N VAL A 146 5.26 15.53 -12.43
CA VAL A 146 6.22 14.66 -13.13
C VAL A 146 6.73 15.42 -14.34
N THR A 147 8.03 15.66 -14.39
CA THR A 147 8.64 16.58 -15.35
C THR A 147 10.06 16.19 -15.69
N ALA A 148 10.61 16.77 -16.74
CA ALA A 148 12.04 16.78 -17.03
C ALA A 148 12.42 18.17 -17.54
N ASN A 149 13.71 18.51 -17.48
CA ASN A 149 14.22 19.71 -18.13
C ASN A 149 14.31 19.45 -19.64
N PRO A 150 13.55 20.18 -20.49
CA PRO A 150 13.59 19.97 -21.94
C PRO A 150 14.99 20.23 -22.53
N ASP A 151 15.77 21.13 -21.96
CA ASP A 151 17.11 21.46 -22.49
C ASP A 151 18.12 20.35 -22.24
N SER A 152 17.86 19.50 -21.24
CA SER A 152 18.66 18.31 -20.99
C SER A 152 18.37 17.19 -22.00
N ILE A 153 17.33 17.29 -22.83
CA ILE A 153 16.97 16.28 -23.83
C ILE A 153 17.53 16.68 -25.18
N ASN A 154 18.21 15.75 -25.85
CA ASN A 154 18.65 15.94 -27.21
C ASN A 154 17.43 15.93 -28.15
N GLY A 155 17.22 17.05 -28.85
CA GLY A 155 16.10 17.24 -29.78
C GLY A 155 16.38 16.74 -31.20
N THR A 156 17.52 16.11 -31.47
CA THR A 156 17.81 15.57 -32.81
C THR A 156 16.91 14.38 -33.11
N VAL A 157 16.33 14.34 -34.31
CA VAL A 157 15.63 13.16 -34.82
C VAL A 157 16.68 12.07 -35.03
N ASP A 158 16.46 10.93 -34.39
CA ASP A 158 17.41 9.82 -34.36
C ASP A 158 17.18 8.88 -35.56
N SER A 159 18.17 8.07 -35.91
CA SER A 159 18.03 7.02 -36.93
C SER A 159 18.06 5.66 -36.25
N LEU A 160 17.03 4.85 -36.49
CA LEU A 160 16.93 3.48 -35.99
C LEU A 160 17.48 2.52 -37.04
N PHE A 161 18.44 1.68 -36.64
CA PHE A 161 19.13 0.72 -37.49
C PHE A 161 18.88 -0.70 -37.00
N LYS A 162 18.73 -1.66 -37.91
CA LYS A 162 18.70 -3.10 -37.61
C LYS A 162 20.08 -3.70 -37.89
N LYS A 163 20.63 -4.43 -36.93
CA LYS A 163 21.89 -5.17 -37.05
C LYS A 163 21.61 -6.48 -37.80
N THR A 164 22.23 -6.66 -38.95
CA THR A 164 22.20 -7.88 -39.74
C THR A 164 23.60 -8.49 -39.83
N ASN A 165 23.71 -9.74 -40.32
CA ASN A 165 25.01 -10.39 -40.53
C ASN A 165 25.91 -9.67 -41.56
N ARG A 166 25.34 -8.73 -42.34
CA ARG A 166 26.04 -7.93 -43.37
C ARG A 166 26.30 -6.46 -42.95
N GLY A 167 25.88 -6.04 -41.76
CA GLY A 167 26.12 -4.67 -41.27
C GLY A 167 24.92 -4.04 -40.56
N LYS A 168 24.87 -2.69 -40.56
CA LYS A 168 23.74 -1.92 -40.03
C LYS A 168 22.82 -1.52 -41.18
N GLU A 169 21.56 -1.92 -41.11
CA GLU A 169 20.53 -1.55 -42.08
C GLU A 169 19.66 -0.45 -41.48
N PHE A 170 19.46 0.67 -42.17
CA PHE A 170 18.55 1.71 -41.69
C PHE A 170 17.10 1.22 -41.72
N VAL A 171 16.34 1.47 -40.64
CA VAL A 171 14.93 1.08 -40.52
C VAL A 171 14.02 2.28 -40.71
N LYS A 172 14.17 3.30 -39.85
CA LYS A 172 13.35 4.52 -39.87
C LYS A 172 14.00 5.63 -39.04
N LEU A 173 13.56 6.85 -39.29
CA LEU A 173 13.80 7.96 -38.38
C LEU A 173 12.96 7.77 -37.10
N ASP A 174 13.54 8.08 -35.95
CA ASP A 174 12.94 8.05 -34.63
C ASP A 174 12.87 9.46 -34.05
N SER A 175 11.67 10.04 -34.10
CA SER A 175 11.35 11.38 -33.60
C SER A 175 10.99 11.39 -32.10
N THR A 176 11.06 10.27 -31.38
CA THR A 176 10.54 10.14 -30.01
C THR A 176 11.14 11.19 -29.06
N ASN A 177 12.46 11.39 -29.08
CA ASN A 177 13.13 12.38 -28.22
C ASN A 177 12.79 13.82 -28.62
N TYR A 178 12.65 14.10 -29.92
CA TYR A 178 12.24 15.41 -30.42
C TYR A 178 10.80 15.75 -29.99
N GLU A 179 9.86 14.81 -30.17
CA GLU A 179 8.47 14.96 -29.76
C GLU A 179 8.35 15.11 -28.24
N LEU A 180 9.10 14.31 -27.48
CA LEU A 180 9.14 14.39 -26.02
C LEU A 180 9.72 15.72 -25.53
N LYS A 181 10.80 16.22 -26.14
CA LYS A 181 11.36 17.55 -25.86
C LYS A 181 10.35 18.63 -26.15
N LYS A 182 9.73 18.62 -27.33
CA LYS A 182 8.69 19.58 -27.74
C LYS A 182 7.52 19.58 -26.77
N GLN A 183 7.06 18.40 -26.35
CA GLN A 183 6.01 18.26 -25.34
C GLN A 183 6.46 18.84 -23.99
N LEU A 184 7.66 18.50 -23.51
CA LEU A 184 8.19 18.97 -22.24
C LEU A 184 8.46 20.48 -22.22
N SER A 185 8.76 21.11 -23.36
CA SER A 185 8.83 22.57 -23.45
C SER A 185 7.47 23.24 -23.26
N ARG A 186 6.38 22.56 -23.65
CA ARG A 186 5.00 23.08 -23.57
C ARG A 186 4.29 22.71 -22.26
N SER A 187 4.45 21.48 -21.77
CA SER A 187 3.74 20.96 -20.59
C SER A 187 4.64 20.08 -19.69
N HIS A 188 4.18 19.80 -18.48
CA HIS A 188 4.71 18.69 -17.68
C HIS A 188 4.10 17.37 -18.18
N LEU A 189 4.69 16.24 -17.80
CA LEU A 189 4.15 14.92 -18.16
C LEU A 189 2.92 14.57 -17.33
N TYR A 190 2.87 15.06 -16.09
CA TYR A 190 1.74 14.91 -15.20
C TYR A 190 1.74 16.01 -14.14
N MET A 191 0.54 16.39 -13.68
CA MET A 191 0.37 17.30 -12.56
C MET A 191 -0.89 16.95 -11.77
N SER A 192 -0.83 17.11 -10.46
CA SER A 192 -2.00 17.09 -9.59
C SER A 192 -1.88 18.10 -8.46
N GLU A 193 -3.02 18.61 -8.01
CA GLU A 193 -3.17 19.55 -6.90
C GLU A 193 -4.19 19.01 -5.90
N LYS A 194 -3.96 19.25 -4.60
CA LYS A 194 -4.84 18.79 -3.53
C LYS A 194 -4.88 19.83 -2.40
N ILE A 195 -6.08 20.15 -1.93
CA ILE A 195 -6.30 20.94 -0.71
C ILE A 195 -6.89 20.02 0.35
N SER A 196 -6.22 19.97 1.51
CA SER A 196 -6.61 19.14 2.64
C SER A 196 -6.77 19.99 3.90
N GLU A 197 -7.76 19.68 4.73
CA GLU A 197 -7.84 20.14 6.12
C GLU A 197 -7.43 18.99 7.05
N TYR A 198 -6.48 19.23 7.92
CA TYR A 198 -6.09 18.31 8.97
C TYR A 198 -6.68 18.75 10.30
N ALA A 199 -7.33 17.81 10.99
CA ALA A 199 -7.90 18.00 12.31
C ALA A 199 -7.36 16.94 13.27
N TYR A 200 -6.93 17.35 14.46
CA TYR A 200 -6.46 16.46 15.51
C TYR A 200 -7.09 16.80 16.86
N ASN A 201 -7.43 15.77 17.63
CA ASN A 201 -7.60 15.88 19.08
C ASN A 201 -7.20 14.58 19.78
N LYS A 202 -6.87 14.65 21.08
CA LYS A 202 -6.40 13.49 21.87
C LYS A 202 -7.36 12.30 21.90
N GLN A 203 -8.68 12.54 21.80
CA GLN A 203 -9.70 11.48 21.94
C GLN A 203 -9.91 10.67 20.66
N LYS A 204 -9.90 11.34 19.49
CA LYS A 204 -10.24 10.74 18.19
C LYS A 204 -9.03 10.60 17.25
N GLY A 205 -7.89 11.17 17.60
CA GLY A 205 -6.67 11.16 16.78
C GLY A 205 -6.75 12.15 15.62
N ARG A 206 -5.91 11.95 14.60
CA ARG A 206 -5.82 12.82 13.43
C ARG A 206 -6.71 12.33 12.28
N ARG A 207 -7.40 13.25 11.62
CA ARG A 207 -8.14 13.06 10.37
C ARG A 207 -7.69 14.07 9.33
N GLU A 208 -7.56 13.63 8.09
CA GLU A 208 -7.39 14.47 6.90
C GLU A 208 -8.73 14.53 6.14
N THR A 209 -9.21 15.71 5.78
CA THR A 209 -10.38 15.91 4.92
C THR A 209 -9.91 16.55 3.62
N ILE A 210 -10.13 15.91 2.48
CA ILE A 210 -9.82 16.47 1.16
C ILE A 210 -10.95 17.40 0.76
N LEU A 211 -10.67 18.70 0.73
CA LEU A 211 -11.61 19.75 0.33
C LEU A 211 -11.61 19.94 -1.19
N ALA A 212 -10.45 19.77 -1.83
CA ALA A 212 -10.30 19.88 -3.28
C ALA A 212 -9.23 18.94 -3.81
N THR A 213 -9.43 18.41 -5.01
CA THR A 213 -8.44 17.62 -5.74
C THR A 213 -8.59 17.86 -7.23
N LYS A 214 -7.48 18.04 -7.93
CA LYS A 214 -7.43 18.20 -9.38
C LYS A 214 -6.30 17.35 -9.93
N MET A 215 -6.60 16.42 -10.83
CA MET A 215 -5.64 15.44 -11.35
C MET A 215 -5.68 15.49 -12.87
N ALA A 216 -4.57 15.86 -13.50
CA ALA A 216 -4.50 15.92 -14.96
C ALA A 216 -4.76 14.53 -15.56
N GLY A 217 -5.64 14.43 -16.54
CA GLY A 217 -6.06 13.20 -17.19
C GLY A 217 -7.24 12.49 -16.54
N PHE A 218 -7.80 12.97 -15.43
CA PHE A 218 -8.83 12.23 -14.69
C PHE A 218 -10.00 13.12 -14.28
N LYS A 219 -11.22 12.72 -14.68
CA LYS A 219 -12.47 13.39 -14.27
C LYS A 219 -12.83 13.01 -12.83
N GLU A 220 -12.61 11.74 -12.46
CA GLU A 220 -12.79 11.24 -11.11
C GLU A 220 -11.46 11.08 -10.36
N PRO A 221 -11.44 11.31 -9.03
CA PRO A 221 -10.23 11.15 -8.24
C PRO A 221 -9.74 9.70 -8.23
N VAL A 222 -8.43 9.54 -8.43
CA VAL A 222 -7.73 8.26 -8.30
C VAL A 222 -7.45 8.01 -6.82
N TYR A 223 -8.40 7.39 -6.11
CA TYR A 223 -8.35 7.24 -4.65
C TYR A 223 -7.08 6.57 -4.14
N GLU A 224 -6.53 5.58 -4.83
CA GLU A 224 -5.28 4.92 -4.44
C GLU A 224 -4.07 5.87 -4.46
N MET A 225 -4.05 6.85 -5.37
CA MET A 225 -3.02 7.90 -5.39
C MET A 225 -3.20 8.90 -4.25
N ILE A 226 -4.45 9.26 -3.92
CA ILE A 226 -4.75 10.13 -2.77
C ILE A 226 -4.40 9.42 -1.45
N ALA A 227 -4.64 8.11 -1.38
CA ALA A 227 -4.33 7.28 -0.21
C ALA A 227 -2.84 7.14 0.07
N LEU A 228 -2.01 7.33 -0.96
CA LEU A 228 -0.61 7.03 -0.92
C LEU A 228 0.11 7.99 0.02
N GLN A 229 0.59 7.45 1.15
CA GLN A 229 1.37 8.21 2.10
C GLN A 229 2.79 8.44 1.54
N MET A 230 3.02 9.64 0.99
CA MET A 230 4.32 10.05 0.44
C MET A 230 5.38 10.14 1.53
N GLN A 231 5.04 10.78 2.66
CA GLN A 231 5.91 10.96 3.83
C GLN A 231 5.12 10.84 5.13
N SER A 232 5.80 10.53 6.24
CA SER A 232 5.23 10.68 7.58
C SER A 232 4.84 12.13 7.90
N PHE A 233 3.87 12.30 8.80
CA PHE A 233 3.52 13.64 9.28
C PHE A 233 4.65 14.32 10.06
N SER A 234 5.42 13.52 10.81
CA SER A 234 6.49 14.00 11.68
C SER A 234 7.62 12.97 11.77
N PHE A 235 8.83 13.47 12.01
CA PHE A 235 10.01 12.68 12.36
C PHE A 235 10.03 12.25 13.84
N TYR A 236 9.07 12.62 14.68
CA TYR A 236 9.04 12.21 16.10
C TYR A 236 8.52 10.77 16.35
N GLN A 237 8.12 10.05 15.30
CA GLN A 237 7.71 8.65 15.41
C GLN A 237 8.90 7.67 15.35
N ASN A 238 8.77 6.46 15.89
CA ASN A 238 9.85 5.46 15.88
C ASN A 238 10.32 5.02 14.48
N SER A 239 9.45 5.14 13.49
CA SER A 239 9.74 4.86 12.08
C SER A 239 9.33 6.05 11.22
N TYR A 240 10.08 6.29 10.16
CA TYR A 240 9.76 7.30 9.15
C TYR A 240 9.30 6.59 7.86
N THR A 241 8.11 6.94 7.38
CA THR A 241 7.53 6.32 6.18
C THR A 241 7.85 7.18 4.96
N ILE A 242 8.41 6.58 3.92
CA ILE A 242 8.63 7.19 2.60
C ILE A 242 7.97 6.29 1.56
N LEU A 243 7.03 6.84 0.77
CA LEU A 243 6.31 6.12 -0.29
C LEU A 243 5.71 4.77 0.18
N GLY A 244 5.03 4.80 1.33
CA GLY A 244 4.41 3.63 1.96
C GLY A 244 5.36 2.64 2.65
N THR A 245 6.69 2.79 2.52
CA THR A 245 7.70 1.93 3.17
C THR A 245 8.19 2.55 4.47
N ASN A 246 8.26 1.77 5.55
CA ASN A 246 8.75 2.22 6.86
C ASN A 246 10.26 1.99 7.00
N TYR A 247 10.99 3.05 7.36
CA TYR A 247 12.42 3.03 7.67
C TYR A 247 12.64 3.33 9.16
N PRO A 248 13.72 2.80 9.79
CA PRO A 248 14.12 3.21 11.12
C PRO A 248 14.32 4.74 11.17
N ASN A 249 13.75 5.42 12.15
CA ASN A 249 13.88 6.87 12.24
C ASN A 249 15.21 7.27 12.94
N PRO A 250 15.96 8.29 12.47
CA PRO A 250 17.22 8.76 13.10
C PRO A 250 17.06 9.33 14.52
N ILE A 251 15.84 9.61 14.98
CA ILE A 251 15.55 9.94 16.39
C ILE A 251 14.58 8.93 17.04
N GLY A 252 14.47 7.74 16.44
CA GLY A 252 13.70 6.61 16.96
C GLY A 252 14.41 5.88 18.10
N SER A 253 13.69 5.01 18.82
CA SER A 253 14.28 4.24 19.94
C SER A 253 15.45 3.34 19.53
N ARG A 254 15.46 2.84 18.29
CA ARG A 254 16.53 1.99 17.73
C ARG A 254 17.64 2.76 17.01
N ALA A 255 17.56 4.09 16.99
CA ALA A 255 18.44 4.91 16.16
C ALA A 255 19.94 4.79 16.53
N PRO A 256 20.36 4.75 17.81
CA PRO A 256 21.77 4.60 18.18
C PRO A 256 22.42 3.30 17.68
N GLY A 257 21.63 2.23 17.52
CA GLY A 257 22.11 0.96 16.95
C GLY A 257 22.12 0.95 15.42
N THR A 258 21.34 1.83 14.79
CA THR A 258 21.11 1.82 13.33
C THR A 258 21.97 2.84 12.58
N TYR A 259 22.29 3.97 13.20
CA TYR A 259 22.95 5.11 12.56
C TYR A 259 24.25 5.52 13.24
N HIS A 260 25.19 6.01 12.44
CA HIS A 260 26.27 6.88 12.88
C HIS A 260 25.81 8.33 12.80
N TYR A 261 26.40 9.20 13.63
CA TYR A 261 26.08 10.62 13.71
C TYR A 261 27.34 11.48 13.69
N ARG A 262 27.29 12.61 12.97
CA ARG A 262 28.36 13.60 12.92
C ARG A 262 27.74 15.01 12.93
N ILE A 263 28.29 15.92 13.73
CA ILE A 263 27.94 17.34 13.65
C ILE A 263 28.58 17.88 12.37
N LEU A 264 27.81 18.56 11.53
CA LEU A 264 28.29 19.19 10.29
C LEU A 264 28.52 20.68 10.42
N ASP A 265 27.68 21.36 11.21
CA ASP A 265 27.76 22.80 11.47
C ASP A 265 26.85 23.17 12.65
N THR A 266 26.95 24.41 13.13
CA THR A 266 25.99 25.03 14.04
C THR A 266 25.48 26.32 13.41
N ILE A 267 24.17 26.44 13.21
CA ILE A 267 23.57 27.66 12.69
C ILE A 267 23.55 28.70 13.83
N PRO A 268 24.24 29.84 13.67
CA PRO A 268 24.21 30.91 14.66
C PRO A 268 22.84 31.59 14.67
N ASP A 269 22.55 32.28 15.78
CA ASP A 269 21.35 33.09 15.93
C ASP A 269 21.33 34.20 14.85
N GLN A 270 20.36 34.14 13.94
CA GLN A 270 20.21 35.11 12.86
C GLN A 270 18.72 35.38 12.61
N LEU A 271 18.35 36.67 12.51
CA LEU A 271 17.06 37.16 12.02
C LEU A 271 15.85 36.28 12.41
N ASN A 272 15.48 36.30 13.69
CA ASN A 272 14.30 35.61 14.23
C ASN A 272 14.30 34.07 14.16
N GLN A 273 15.47 33.42 14.01
CA GLN A 273 15.61 31.95 14.06
C GLN A 273 16.52 31.51 15.20
N ARG A 274 16.02 30.60 16.06
CA ARG A 274 16.79 30.05 17.19
C ARG A 274 17.99 29.23 16.69
N PRO A 275 19.12 29.24 17.43
CA PRO A 275 20.30 28.48 17.07
C PRO A 275 20.04 26.97 16.96
N ALA A 276 20.74 26.31 16.02
CA ALA A 276 20.50 24.90 15.73
C ALA A 276 21.79 24.12 15.43
N TYR A 277 21.84 22.88 15.92
CA TYR A 277 22.86 21.91 15.53
C TYR A 277 22.47 21.22 14.22
N MET A 278 23.39 21.18 13.26
CA MET A 278 23.22 20.44 12.02
C MET A 278 23.90 19.06 12.15
N ILE A 279 23.10 18.01 12.30
CA ILE A 279 23.57 16.64 12.55
C ILE A 279 23.33 15.77 11.32
N TYR A 280 24.41 15.30 10.70
CA TYR A 280 24.37 14.26 9.68
C TYR A 280 24.23 12.89 10.32
N TYR A 281 23.34 12.07 9.76
CA TYR A 281 23.15 10.68 10.14
C TYR A 281 23.25 9.78 8.90
N TYR A 282 23.85 8.60 9.06
CA TYR A 282 24.00 7.62 7.99
C TYR A 282 23.99 6.20 8.57
N PRO A 283 23.46 5.20 7.83
CA PRO A 283 23.30 3.85 8.34
C PRO A 283 24.65 3.17 8.63
N LYS A 284 24.73 2.40 9.72
CA LYS A 284 25.94 1.61 10.07
C LYS A 284 26.17 0.45 9.12
N GLU A 285 25.09 -0.14 8.61
CA GLU A 285 25.12 -1.24 7.65
C GLU A 285 24.73 -0.74 6.25
N LYS A 286 25.45 -1.20 5.23
CA LYS A 286 25.13 -0.98 3.82
C LYS A 286 24.35 -2.17 3.25
N GLY A 287 23.30 -1.92 2.45
CA GLY A 287 22.58 -2.97 1.73
C GLY A 287 21.08 -2.70 1.52
N LYS A 288 20.36 -3.71 1.04
CA LYS A 288 18.95 -3.67 0.57
C LYS A 288 17.90 -3.20 1.58
N THR A 289 18.27 -3.09 2.85
CA THR A 289 17.45 -2.67 3.99
C THR A 289 18.11 -1.58 4.82
N ALA A 290 19.15 -0.93 4.26
CA ALA A 290 19.85 0.16 4.92
C ALA A 290 18.86 1.25 5.36
N GLY A 291 19.15 1.86 6.52
CA GLY A 291 18.42 3.02 6.99
C GLY A 291 18.55 4.21 6.04
N ILE A 292 17.73 5.22 6.26
CA ILE A 292 17.83 6.50 5.55
C ILE A 292 19.10 7.25 5.98
N GLU A 293 19.69 8.05 5.12
CA GLU A 293 20.74 9.00 5.51
C GLU A 293 20.26 10.44 5.34
N GLY A 294 20.90 11.41 5.96
CA GLY A 294 20.54 12.82 5.76
C GLY A 294 20.88 13.68 6.97
N VAL A 295 20.20 14.82 7.10
CA VAL A 295 20.57 15.86 8.05
C VAL A 295 19.38 16.27 8.92
N LEU A 296 19.62 16.39 10.22
CA LEU A 296 18.69 16.95 11.19
C LEU A 296 19.19 18.30 11.67
N TYR A 297 18.31 19.30 11.66
CA TYR A 297 18.54 20.59 12.26
C TYR A 297 17.82 20.60 13.61
N ILE A 298 18.59 20.59 14.69
CA ILE A 298 18.10 20.42 16.05
C ILE A 298 18.29 21.71 16.82
N ASP A 299 17.20 22.32 17.25
CA ASP A 299 17.16 23.52 18.08
C ASP A 299 18.01 23.34 19.35
N SER A 300 18.91 24.28 19.63
CA SER A 300 19.90 24.11 20.70
C SER A 300 19.33 24.18 22.11
N GLU A 301 18.13 24.76 22.27
CA GLU A 301 17.47 24.93 23.57
C GLU A 301 16.45 23.81 23.85
N SER A 302 15.50 23.64 22.93
CA SER A 302 14.39 22.68 23.06
C SER A 302 14.77 21.27 22.58
N TYR A 303 15.86 21.11 21.82
CA TYR A 303 16.21 19.87 21.09
C TYR A 303 15.09 19.39 20.15
N ALA A 304 14.24 20.32 19.70
CA ALA A 304 13.22 20.07 18.69
C ALA A 304 13.82 20.14 17.28
N LEU A 305 13.12 19.55 16.30
CA LEU A 305 13.50 19.63 14.91
C LEU A 305 13.06 20.96 14.31
N GLN A 306 13.99 21.69 13.71
CA GLN A 306 13.72 22.84 12.85
C GLN A 306 13.58 22.42 11.38
N LYS A 307 14.37 21.42 10.96
CA LYS A 307 14.33 20.83 9.64
C LYS A 307 14.89 19.41 9.69
N ALA A 308 14.35 18.53 8.86
CA ALA A 308 14.84 17.17 8.72
C ALA A 308 14.90 16.79 7.23
N VAL A 309 16.02 16.22 6.82
CA VAL A 309 16.28 15.74 5.46
C VAL A 309 16.57 14.25 5.54
N ALA A 310 15.92 13.46 4.68
CA ALA A 310 16.12 12.03 4.55
C ALA A 310 16.33 11.68 3.07
N GLN A 311 17.38 10.93 2.78
CA GLN A 311 17.78 10.49 1.46
C GLN A 311 17.90 8.97 1.42
N LEU A 312 17.50 8.41 0.29
CA LEU A 312 17.66 7.00 -0.07
C LEU A 312 18.32 6.96 -1.45
N LYS A 313 19.52 6.38 -1.52
CA LYS A 313 20.30 6.20 -2.75
C LYS A 313 20.22 4.75 -3.20
N ALA A 314 19.54 4.48 -4.32
CA ALA A 314 19.30 3.12 -4.85
C ALA A 314 19.11 3.20 -6.38
N VAL A 315 18.36 2.27 -7.03
CA VAL A 315 17.97 2.50 -8.45
C VAL A 315 17.13 3.76 -8.65
N ILE A 316 16.52 4.23 -7.57
CA ILE A 316 15.82 5.50 -7.53
C ILE A 316 16.38 6.27 -6.34
N ASP A 317 16.77 7.51 -6.59
CA ASP A 317 17.21 8.45 -5.58
C ASP A 317 15.98 9.19 -5.05
N ILE A 318 15.75 9.11 -3.75
CA ILE A 318 14.65 9.80 -3.08
C ILE A 318 15.24 10.78 -2.09
N SER A 319 14.82 12.03 -2.17
CA SER A 319 15.12 13.06 -1.17
C SER A 319 13.81 13.59 -0.59
N ALA A 320 13.64 13.40 0.71
CA ALA A 320 12.53 13.90 1.50
C ALA A 320 13.04 14.99 2.46
N SER A 321 12.33 16.11 2.55
CA SER A 321 12.62 17.16 3.52
C SER A 321 11.37 17.66 4.20
N GLN A 322 11.46 17.96 5.49
CA GLN A 322 10.41 18.55 6.30
C GLN A 322 10.97 19.75 7.06
N THR A 323 10.27 20.88 7.00
CA THR A 323 10.61 22.10 7.73
C THR A 323 9.55 22.36 8.80
N PHE A 324 9.99 22.95 9.91
CA PHE A 324 9.16 23.29 11.05
C PHE A 324 9.23 24.80 11.30
N GLU A 325 8.13 25.37 11.76
CA GLU A 325 8.02 26.76 12.18
C GLU A 325 7.81 26.80 13.69
N TYR A 326 8.47 27.74 14.35
CA TYR A 326 8.37 27.91 15.79
C TYR A 326 7.20 28.82 16.16
N PHE A 327 6.34 28.35 17.07
CA PHE A 327 5.20 29.09 17.60
C PHE A 327 5.46 29.45 19.08
N PRO A 328 5.88 30.69 19.39
CA PRO A 328 6.27 31.09 20.74
C PRO A 328 5.16 30.91 21.78
N GLU A 329 3.91 31.21 21.41
CA GLU A 329 2.74 31.12 22.32
C GLU A 329 2.51 29.73 22.92
N LYS A 330 2.97 28.68 22.22
CA LYS A 330 2.86 27.28 22.64
C LYS A 330 4.22 26.63 22.87
N ASN A 331 5.31 27.39 22.71
CA ASN A 331 6.69 26.91 22.77
C ASN A 331 6.88 25.59 21.98
N ILE A 332 6.42 25.56 20.73
CA ILE A 332 6.42 24.35 19.91
C ILE A 332 6.90 24.61 18.48
N TRP A 333 7.67 23.66 17.94
CA TRP A 333 7.99 23.58 16.52
C TRP A 333 6.95 22.73 15.79
N PHE A 334 6.19 23.33 14.88
CA PHE A 334 5.12 22.67 14.15
C PHE A 334 5.48 22.51 12.66
N PRO A 335 5.15 21.37 12.01
CA PRO A 335 5.42 21.18 10.58
C PRO A 335 4.84 22.30 9.72
N SER A 336 5.68 22.98 8.93
CA SER A 336 5.25 24.07 8.04
C SER A 336 5.21 23.62 6.57
N SER A 337 6.21 22.86 6.12
CA SER A 337 6.27 22.38 4.73
C SER A 337 6.97 21.04 4.61
N LYS A 338 6.67 20.33 3.51
CA LYS A 338 7.36 19.10 3.12
C LYS A 338 7.64 19.09 1.63
N GLN A 339 8.70 18.41 1.26
CA GLN A 339 9.01 18.14 -0.13
C GLN A 339 9.54 16.73 -0.29
N ILE A 340 9.09 16.03 -1.33
CA ILE A 340 9.74 14.82 -1.84
C ILE A 340 10.18 15.07 -3.27
N LYS A 341 11.42 14.71 -3.58
CA LYS A 341 11.97 14.66 -4.94
C LYS A 341 12.44 13.24 -5.20
N ILE A 342 12.05 12.71 -6.35
CA ILE A 342 12.44 11.37 -6.80
C ILE A 342 13.09 11.53 -8.17
N THR A 343 14.29 10.98 -8.31
CA THR A 343 15.04 10.95 -9.56
C THR A 343 15.57 9.55 -9.81
N ARG A 344 15.97 9.25 -11.04
CA ARG A 344 16.67 8.00 -11.31
C ARG A 344 18.02 8.00 -10.58
N GLY A 345 18.32 6.94 -9.84
CA GLY A 345 19.59 6.78 -9.14
C GLY A 345 20.66 6.19 -10.06
N GLU A 346 21.92 6.37 -9.67
CA GLU A 346 23.09 5.83 -10.38
C GLU A 346 23.36 4.35 -10.01
N ASN A 347 22.75 3.86 -8.92
CA ASN A 347 22.96 2.51 -8.39
C ASN A 347 22.03 1.48 -9.06
N ASN A 348 22.48 0.22 -9.20
CA ASN A 348 21.65 -0.88 -9.69
C ASN A 348 20.94 -1.67 -8.56
N GLU A 349 20.97 -1.16 -7.33
CA GLU A 349 20.41 -1.83 -6.16
C GLU A 349 18.89 -1.63 -6.02
N GLY A 350 18.13 -2.72 -6.07
CA GLY A 350 16.68 -2.68 -5.96
C GLY A 350 16.18 -2.12 -4.62
N ILE A 351 15.21 -1.19 -4.68
CA ILE A 351 14.61 -0.49 -3.53
C ILE A 351 13.24 -1.07 -3.16
N SER A 352 12.87 -1.04 -1.88
CA SER A 352 11.53 -1.40 -1.42
C SER A 352 10.62 -0.17 -1.43
N LEU A 353 9.62 -0.16 -2.31
CA LEU A 353 8.65 0.93 -2.45
C LEU A 353 7.24 0.35 -2.58
N LEU A 354 6.24 1.04 -2.02
CA LEU A 354 4.83 0.63 -2.10
C LEU A 354 4.54 -0.78 -1.54
N GLY A 355 5.38 -1.30 -0.63
CA GLY A 355 5.23 -2.65 -0.09
C GLY A 355 5.67 -3.78 -1.03
N GLY A 356 6.28 -3.46 -2.17
CA GLY A 356 6.96 -4.37 -3.08
C GLY A 356 8.44 -3.98 -3.29
N SER A 357 9.18 -4.78 -4.06
CA SER A 357 10.55 -4.43 -4.47
C SER A 357 10.56 -3.93 -5.90
N ILE A 358 10.99 -2.69 -6.09
CA ILE A 358 11.34 -2.16 -7.41
C ILE A 358 12.82 -2.45 -7.61
N SER A 359 13.10 -3.53 -8.31
CA SER A 359 14.39 -3.73 -8.96
C SER A 359 14.18 -3.52 -10.43
N PHE A 360 14.78 -2.48 -11.00
CA PHE A 360 15.11 -2.57 -12.41
C PHE A 360 16.16 -3.69 -12.46
N ASN A 361 15.88 -4.79 -13.17
CA ASN A 361 17.00 -5.62 -13.57
C ASN A 361 17.88 -4.64 -14.37
N GLY A 362 19.08 -4.33 -13.85
CA GLY A 362 20.13 -3.75 -14.66
C GLY A 362 20.20 -4.62 -15.91
N ASP A 363 19.88 -3.99 -17.03
CA ASP A 363 19.44 -4.65 -18.24
C ASP A 363 18.05 -5.32 -18.11
N GLU A 364 16.98 -4.58 -18.45
CA GLU A 364 16.30 -5.05 -19.65
C GLU A 364 17.42 -5.19 -20.67
N LYS A 365 17.91 -6.43 -20.82
CA LYS A 365 18.47 -6.81 -22.09
C LYS A 365 17.37 -6.37 -23.05
N LYS A 366 17.55 -5.21 -23.72
CA LYS A 366 17.13 -5.05 -25.10
C LYS A 366 17.33 -6.45 -25.65
N ASP A 367 16.24 -7.13 -25.96
CA ASP A 367 16.27 -8.56 -26.26
C ASP A 367 17.54 -8.81 -27.07
N LYS A 368 18.32 -9.84 -26.74
CA LYS A 368 19.46 -10.16 -27.61
C LYS A 368 19.00 -10.42 -29.07
N ASP A 369 17.68 -10.49 -29.31
CA ASP A 369 16.98 -10.50 -30.61
C ASP A 369 16.49 -9.11 -31.12
N SER A 370 16.47 -8.07 -30.29
CA SER A 370 16.30 -6.69 -30.76
C SER A 370 17.57 -6.25 -31.46
N THR A 371 17.64 -6.58 -32.74
CA THR A 371 18.64 -6.10 -33.68
C THR A 371 18.63 -4.56 -33.84
N SER A 372 17.72 -3.84 -33.18
CA SER A 372 17.53 -2.39 -33.28
C SER A 372 18.54 -1.58 -32.44
N MET A 373 19.32 -0.75 -33.11
CA MET A 373 20.25 0.24 -32.56
C MET A 373 19.78 1.66 -32.93
N THR A 374 19.89 2.59 -32.01
CA THR A 374 19.59 4.03 -32.20
C THR A 374 20.92 4.79 -32.29
N SER A 375 21.01 5.90 -33.04
CA SER A 375 22.22 6.74 -33.08
C SER A 375 22.40 7.60 -31.82
N SER A 376 21.34 7.88 -31.06
CA SER A 376 21.41 8.46 -29.72
C SER A 376 21.40 7.38 -28.64
N GLN A 377 22.35 7.47 -27.69
CA GLN A 377 22.42 6.62 -26.49
C GLN A 377 21.78 7.28 -25.26
N GLN A 378 21.11 8.43 -25.42
CA GLN A 378 20.57 9.18 -24.29
C GLN A 378 19.34 8.48 -23.67
N ASP A 379 19.47 8.04 -22.42
CA ASP A 379 18.36 7.49 -21.64
C ASP A 379 17.57 8.63 -20.99
N VAL A 380 16.50 9.08 -21.65
CA VAL A 380 15.66 10.20 -21.18
C VAL A 380 14.96 9.90 -19.85
N SER A 381 14.77 8.62 -19.51
CA SER A 381 14.19 8.24 -18.21
C SER A 381 15.08 8.67 -17.03
N LYS A 382 16.40 8.86 -17.24
CA LYS A 382 17.33 9.41 -16.24
C LYS A 382 17.09 10.89 -15.93
N LEU A 383 16.47 11.61 -16.86
CA LEU A 383 16.23 13.05 -16.75
C LEU A 383 14.86 13.37 -16.11
N MET A 384 14.04 12.36 -15.87
CA MET A 384 12.73 12.53 -15.26
C MET A 384 12.84 12.79 -13.76
N HIS A 385 12.00 13.70 -13.28
CA HIS A 385 11.88 14.09 -11.89
C HIS A 385 10.42 14.01 -11.48
N PHE A 386 10.17 13.38 -10.35
CA PHE A 386 8.91 13.49 -9.63
C PHE A 386 9.14 14.41 -8.43
N ILE A 387 8.29 15.42 -8.27
CA ILE A 387 8.38 16.39 -7.18
C ILE A 387 6.98 16.51 -6.58
N SER A 388 6.88 16.36 -5.26
CA SER A 388 5.68 16.75 -4.52
C SER A 388 6.04 17.70 -3.39
N ARG A 389 5.31 18.81 -3.29
CA ARG A 389 5.47 19.86 -2.28
C ARG A 389 4.18 20.03 -1.51
N GLU A 390 4.29 20.13 -0.20
CA GLU A 390 3.20 20.43 0.73
C GLU A 390 3.53 21.68 1.53
N GLU A 391 2.56 22.60 1.63
CA GLU A 391 2.66 23.81 2.44
C GLU A 391 1.44 23.91 3.35
N ASN A 392 1.69 24.06 4.65
CA ASN A 392 0.65 24.18 5.68
C ASN A 392 0.33 25.66 5.93
N PHE A 393 -0.94 25.96 6.19
CA PHE A 393 -1.46 27.30 6.48
C PHE A 393 -2.74 27.20 7.33
N ASP A 394 -3.29 28.34 7.77
CA ASP A 394 -4.46 28.42 8.66
C ASP A 394 -4.31 27.55 9.92
N ILE A 395 -3.12 27.58 10.54
CA ILE A 395 -2.78 26.73 11.68
C ILE A 395 -3.44 27.30 12.95
N SER A 396 -4.20 26.47 13.66
CA SER A 396 -4.79 26.77 14.96
C SER A 396 -4.47 25.68 15.98
N PHE A 397 -4.21 26.10 17.22
CA PHE A 397 -3.85 25.20 18.32
C PHE A 397 -4.86 25.27 19.47
N ASN A 398 -5.14 24.13 20.09
CA ASN A 398 -5.99 23.99 21.28
C ASN A 398 -7.41 24.59 21.13
N THR A 399 -7.86 24.82 19.90
CA THR A 399 -9.26 25.13 19.57
C THR A 399 -10.05 23.84 19.55
N PRO A 400 -11.24 23.74 20.17
CA PRO A 400 -12.09 22.55 20.05
C PRO A 400 -12.36 22.22 18.58
N VAL A 401 -12.02 20.99 18.17
CA VAL A 401 -12.27 20.51 16.79
C VAL A 401 -13.17 19.29 16.84
N GLU A 402 -14.31 19.38 16.15
CA GLU A 402 -15.23 18.26 16.01
C GLU A 402 -14.79 17.31 14.88
N ILE A 403 -14.28 16.14 15.25
CA ILE A 403 -13.94 15.08 14.29
C ILE A 403 -15.15 14.14 14.16
N LYS A 404 -15.82 14.17 13.01
CA LYS A 404 -16.93 13.25 12.67
C LYS A 404 -16.39 11.86 12.32
N GLY A 405 -17.03 10.83 12.86
CA GLY A 405 -16.64 9.43 12.67
C GLY A 405 -15.38 9.03 13.46
N ARG A 406 -15.39 7.86 14.10
CA ARG A 406 -14.23 7.33 14.84
C ARG A 406 -13.43 6.38 13.96
N GLY A 407 -12.13 6.63 13.81
CA GLY A 407 -11.19 5.74 13.12
C GLY A 407 -11.05 5.93 11.60
N ILE A 408 -11.76 6.90 11.00
CA ILE A 408 -11.56 7.30 9.59
C ILE A 408 -10.32 8.20 9.54
N ALA A 409 -9.31 7.80 8.77
CA ALA A 409 -8.06 8.56 8.66
C ALA A 409 -8.12 9.65 7.59
N LEU A 410 -8.88 9.39 6.53
CA LEU A 410 -9.04 10.26 5.37
C LEU A 410 -10.53 10.35 4.99
N ASP A 411 -11.05 11.56 4.84
CA ASP A 411 -12.38 11.81 4.30
C ASP A 411 -12.25 12.62 3.01
N ILE A 412 -13.05 12.32 2.00
CA ILE A 412 -13.00 13.02 0.71
C ILE A 412 -14.36 13.65 0.50
N ASP A 413 -14.39 14.98 0.45
CA ASP A 413 -15.62 15.71 0.15
C ASP A 413 -16.17 15.26 -1.20
N ASP A 414 -17.49 15.05 -1.29
CA ASP A 414 -18.12 14.54 -2.50
C ASP A 414 -17.93 15.51 -3.69
N ASN A 415 -17.75 16.80 -3.41
CA ASN A 415 -17.49 17.85 -4.41
C ASN A 415 -16.00 18.21 -4.57
N ALA A 416 -15.07 17.50 -3.91
CA ALA A 416 -13.64 17.83 -3.94
C ALA A 416 -13.05 17.91 -5.36
N HIS A 417 -13.55 17.10 -6.29
CA HIS A 417 -13.10 17.06 -7.68
C HIS A 417 -13.80 18.08 -8.60
N ARG A 418 -14.76 18.86 -8.08
CA ARG A 418 -15.62 19.78 -8.84
C ARG A 418 -15.48 21.24 -8.42
N GLN A 419 -14.43 21.57 -7.66
CA GLN A 419 -14.20 22.94 -7.18
C GLN A 419 -13.88 23.89 -8.35
N SER A 420 -14.37 25.13 -8.27
CA SER A 420 -14.14 26.17 -9.28
C SER A 420 -12.69 26.67 -9.28
N GLU A 421 -12.26 27.34 -10.36
CA GLU A 421 -10.94 27.97 -10.39
C GLU A 421 -10.80 29.08 -9.34
N ASP A 422 -11.88 29.79 -9.00
CA ASP A 422 -11.85 30.80 -7.92
C ASP A 422 -11.51 30.18 -6.57
N PHE A 423 -12.06 28.99 -6.27
CA PHE A 423 -11.67 28.22 -5.10
C PHE A 423 -10.17 27.93 -5.13
N TRP A 424 -9.65 27.43 -6.25
CA TRP A 424 -8.22 27.15 -6.37
C TRP A 424 -7.37 28.40 -6.19
N ASN A 425 -7.75 29.53 -6.80
CA ASN A 425 -7.00 30.78 -6.70
C ASN A 425 -6.90 31.31 -5.27
N ASN A 426 -7.92 31.09 -4.43
CA ASN A 426 -7.91 31.50 -3.02
C ASN A 426 -6.99 30.64 -2.14
N TYR A 427 -6.84 29.35 -2.45
CA TYR A 427 -6.09 28.40 -1.61
C TYR A 427 -4.71 28.03 -2.15
N ARG A 428 -4.45 28.26 -3.43
CA ARG A 428 -3.18 27.93 -4.08
C ARG A 428 -2.10 28.88 -3.58
N ARG A 429 -0.93 28.34 -3.19
CA ARG A 429 0.19 29.12 -2.62
C ARG A 429 1.03 29.88 -3.67
N GLY A 430 0.50 30.06 -4.88
CA GLY A 430 1.14 30.77 -5.98
C GLY A 430 0.48 30.43 -7.33
N PRO A 431 0.56 31.31 -8.35
CA PRO A 431 -0.06 31.06 -9.64
C PRO A 431 0.53 29.84 -10.36
N LEU A 432 -0.28 29.17 -11.19
CA LEU A 432 0.23 28.16 -12.10
C LEU A 432 1.08 28.80 -13.20
N SER A 433 2.25 28.23 -13.47
CA SER A 433 3.03 28.56 -14.67
C SER A 433 2.23 28.25 -15.94
N LEU A 434 2.58 28.89 -17.06
CA LEU A 434 1.99 28.59 -18.37
C LEU A 434 2.09 27.10 -18.68
N ARG A 435 3.27 26.51 -18.46
CA ARG A 435 3.52 25.07 -18.57
C ARG A 435 2.58 24.23 -17.69
N GLY A 436 2.31 24.69 -16.47
CA GLY A 436 1.37 24.04 -15.54
C GLY A 436 -0.08 24.08 -16.04
N LYS A 437 -0.57 25.23 -16.50
CA LYS A 437 -1.93 25.35 -17.07
C LYS A 437 -2.11 24.44 -18.28
N GLU A 438 -1.13 24.45 -19.17
CA GLU A 438 -1.11 23.66 -20.40
C GLU A 438 -1.05 22.14 -20.14
N THR A 439 -0.48 21.75 -18.99
CA THR A 439 -0.42 20.35 -18.58
C THR A 439 -1.80 19.73 -18.43
N TYR A 440 -2.77 20.44 -17.85
CA TYR A 440 -4.13 19.92 -17.74
C TYR A 440 -4.72 19.64 -19.13
N VAL A 441 -4.67 20.62 -20.03
CA VAL A 441 -5.22 20.49 -21.40
C VAL A 441 -4.59 19.32 -22.17
N VAL A 442 -3.26 19.24 -22.18
CA VAL A 442 -2.53 18.22 -22.94
C VAL A 442 -2.77 16.82 -22.37
N VAL A 443 -2.65 16.66 -21.05
CA VAL A 443 -2.79 15.35 -20.40
C VAL A 443 -4.24 14.88 -20.40
N ASP A 444 -5.22 15.77 -20.25
CA ASP A 444 -6.65 15.45 -20.39
C ASP A 444 -6.96 14.90 -21.78
N SER A 445 -6.45 15.56 -22.83
CA SER A 445 -6.62 15.14 -24.22
C SER A 445 -5.98 13.76 -24.48
N ILE A 446 -4.76 13.53 -24.00
CA ILE A 446 -4.06 12.24 -24.12
C ILE A 446 -4.83 11.14 -23.37
N SER A 447 -5.30 11.44 -22.16
CA SER A 447 -6.02 10.48 -21.33
C SER A 447 -7.36 10.06 -21.95
N GLU A 448 -8.11 11.02 -22.49
CA GLU A 448 -9.38 10.78 -23.16
C GLU A 448 -9.20 9.98 -24.45
N ALA A 449 -8.23 10.37 -25.30
CA ALA A 449 -7.89 9.63 -26.51
C ALA A 449 -7.48 8.17 -26.23
N ASN A 450 -6.72 7.94 -25.16
CA ASN A 450 -6.23 6.61 -24.77
C ASN A 450 -7.18 5.83 -23.85
N LYS A 451 -8.30 6.44 -23.43
CA LYS A 451 -9.30 5.89 -22.50
C LYS A 451 -8.67 5.38 -21.20
N VAL A 452 -7.71 6.14 -20.65
CA VAL A 452 -6.89 5.73 -19.49
C VAL A 452 -7.76 5.47 -18.26
N GLU A 453 -8.67 6.39 -17.95
CA GLU A 453 -9.59 6.25 -16.81
C GLU A 453 -10.46 4.99 -16.89
N ARG A 454 -10.96 4.66 -18.09
CA ARG A 454 -11.73 3.44 -18.34
C ARG A 454 -10.90 2.17 -18.14
N LYS A 455 -9.66 2.14 -18.66
CA LYS A 455 -8.72 1.01 -18.48
C LYS A 455 -8.36 0.82 -17.01
N LEU A 456 -8.15 1.90 -16.27
CA LEU A 456 -7.85 1.87 -14.85
C LEU A 456 -9.04 1.33 -14.03
N ASN A 457 -10.26 1.82 -14.29
CA ASN A 457 -11.46 1.31 -13.64
C ASN A 457 -11.67 -0.19 -13.92
N LEU A 458 -11.48 -0.62 -15.17
CA LEU A 458 -11.55 -2.02 -15.56
C LEU A 458 -10.54 -2.88 -14.76
N ALA A 459 -9.27 -2.47 -14.70
CA ALA A 459 -8.23 -3.19 -13.94
C ALA A 459 -8.58 -3.32 -12.45
N ARG A 460 -9.02 -2.21 -11.81
CA ARG A 460 -9.45 -2.20 -10.40
C ARG A 460 -10.60 -3.15 -10.11
N LYS A 461 -11.57 -3.23 -11.02
CA LYS A 461 -12.76 -4.06 -10.86
C LYS A 461 -12.43 -5.53 -11.11
N LEU A 462 -11.64 -5.84 -12.14
CA LEU A 462 -11.20 -7.20 -12.46
C LEU A 462 -10.44 -7.84 -11.30
N LEU A 463 -9.59 -7.07 -10.61
CA LEU A 463 -8.90 -7.51 -9.40
C LEU A 463 -9.83 -7.97 -8.28
N LYS A 464 -10.98 -7.31 -8.16
CA LYS A 464 -12.01 -7.63 -7.17
C LYS A 464 -12.96 -8.72 -7.67
N GLY A 465 -12.73 -9.26 -8.87
CA GLY A 465 -13.56 -10.27 -9.51
C GLY A 465 -14.77 -9.71 -10.25
N TYR A 466 -14.72 -8.46 -10.71
CA TYR A 466 -15.81 -7.82 -11.41
C TYR A 466 -15.43 -7.28 -12.79
N TYR A 467 -16.34 -7.38 -13.75
CA TYR A 467 -16.27 -6.63 -15.01
C TYR A 467 -17.27 -5.45 -14.96
N PRO A 468 -16.81 -4.19 -14.99
CA PRO A 468 -17.69 -3.05 -14.79
C PRO A 468 -18.45 -2.68 -16.07
N LEU A 469 -19.78 -2.66 -15.99
CA LEU A 469 -20.67 -1.96 -16.93
C LEU A 469 -21.11 -0.63 -16.31
N LYS A 470 -21.90 0.17 -17.05
CA LYS A 470 -22.33 1.50 -16.59
C LYS A 470 -23.02 1.47 -15.22
N TYR A 471 -24.08 0.68 -15.08
CA TYR A 471 -24.90 0.63 -13.86
C TYR A 471 -24.70 -0.64 -13.02
N VAL A 472 -24.02 -1.64 -13.59
CA VAL A 472 -23.91 -2.98 -13.01
C VAL A 472 -22.47 -3.46 -13.17
N ASP A 473 -21.92 -4.08 -12.14
CA ASP A 473 -20.69 -4.83 -12.21
C ASP A 473 -21.02 -6.32 -12.36
N LEU A 474 -20.55 -6.96 -13.43
CA LEU A 474 -20.68 -8.40 -13.62
C LEU A 474 -19.73 -9.12 -12.68
N ASP A 475 -20.24 -10.05 -11.90
CA ASP A 475 -19.48 -10.83 -10.93
C ASP A 475 -18.87 -12.08 -11.59
N LEU A 476 -17.58 -12.00 -11.86
CA LEU A 476 -16.82 -13.04 -12.56
C LEU A 476 -16.59 -14.27 -11.68
N ARG A 477 -16.89 -14.21 -10.38
CA ARG A 477 -16.78 -15.38 -9.48
C ARG A 477 -17.78 -16.49 -9.82
N TYR A 478 -18.87 -16.17 -10.53
CA TYR A 478 -19.87 -17.15 -10.94
C TYR A 478 -19.68 -17.65 -12.38
N LEU A 479 -18.72 -17.10 -13.13
CA LEU A 479 -18.58 -17.35 -14.57
C LEU A 479 -18.30 -18.83 -14.89
N LEU A 480 -17.28 -19.40 -14.23
CA LEU A 480 -16.86 -20.78 -14.43
C LEU A 480 -16.27 -21.33 -13.14
N LYS A 481 -16.87 -22.40 -12.62
CA LYS A 481 -16.33 -23.22 -11.53
C LYS A 481 -16.47 -24.70 -11.87
N TYR A 482 -15.86 -25.56 -11.06
CA TYR A 482 -16.05 -27.00 -11.15
C TYR A 482 -16.13 -27.60 -9.74
N ASN A 483 -17.01 -28.58 -9.55
CA ASN A 483 -16.94 -29.51 -8.43
C ASN A 483 -17.44 -30.90 -8.83
N ASN A 484 -17.15 -31.91 -8.02
CA ASN A 484 -17.46 -33.30 -8.36
C ASN A 484 -18.97 -33.63 -8.38
N TYR A 485 -19.79 -32.84 -7.69
CA TYR A 485 -21.24 -33.05 -7.64
C TYR A 485 -21.95 -32.47 -8.87
N GLU A 486 -21.63 -31.23 -9.22
CA GLU A 486 -22.29 -30.45 -10.29
C GLU A 486 -21.57 -30.52 -11.64
N GLY A 487 -20.33 -31.01 -11.68
CA GLY A 487 -19.48 -30.91 -12.85
C GLY A 487 -19.06 -29.46 -13.10
N PHE A 488 -19.14 -29.01 -14.36
CA PHE A 488 -18.93 -27.60 -14.67
C PHE A 488 -20.11 -26.77 -14.18
N ARG A 489 -19.79 -25.70 -13.45
CA ARG A 489 -20.71 -24.67 -12.99
C ARG A 489 -20.52 -23.45 -13.87
N LEU A 490 -21.45 -23.23 -14.78
CA LEU A 490 -21.47 -22.08 -15.68
C LEU A 490 -22.52 -21.10 -15.20
N GLY A 491 -22.15 -19.83 -15.00
CA GLY A 491 -23.09 -18.88 -14.43
C GLY A 491 -22.83 -17.43 -14.82
N ILE A 492 -23.76 -16.59 -14.39
CA ILE A 492 -23.66 -15.15 -14.49
C ILE A 492 -24.07 -14.56 -13.15
N GLY A 493 -23.27 -13.61 -12.66
CA GLY A 493 -23.60 -12.83 -11.47
C GLY A 493 -23.50 -11.35 -11.78
N ALA A 494 -24.26 -10.55 -11.05
CA ALA A 494 -24.32 -9.10 -11.22
C ALA A 494 -24.60 -8.40 -9.90
N ILE A 495 -24.01 -7.22 -9.73
CA ILE A 495 -24.30 -6.30 -8.63
C ILE A 495 -24.41 -4.87 -9.14
N THR A 496 -25.44 -4.13 -8.72
CA THR A 496 -25.57 -2.72 -9.09
C THR A 496 -24.44 -1.91 -8.46
N ASN A 497 -23.88 -0.97 -9.21
CA ASN A 497 -22.79 -0.11 -8.74
C ASN A 497 -23.31 1.26 -8.27
N THR A 498 -22.41 2.16 -7.91
CA THR A 498 -22.76 3.48 -7.40
C THR A 498 -23.32 4.44 -8.45
N ASP A 499 -23.07 4.17 -9.74
CA ASP A 499 -23.61 4.96 -10.83
C ASP A 499 -25.10 4.62 -11.06
N PHE A 500 -25.53 3.43 -10.62
CA PHE A 500 -26.95 3.09 -10.47
C PHE A 500 -27.55 3.76 -9.23
N SER A 501 -26.96 3.53 -8.06
CA SER A 501 -27.42 4.17 -6.82
C SER A 501 -26.36 4.08 -5.72
N SER A 502 -26.18 5.17 -4.95
CA SER A 502 -25.42 5.17 -3.70
C SER A 502 -26.25 4.74 -2.48
N LYS A 503 -27.57 4.58 -2.65
CA LYS A 503 -28.54 4.25 -1.59
C LYS A 503 -29.07 2.82 -1.72
N TYR A 504 -29.20 2.29 -2.92
CA TYR A 504 -29.76 0.96 -3.15
C TYR A 504 -28.74 0.03 -3.83
N ARG A 505 -28.71 -1.23 -3.40
CA ARG A 505 -27.83 -2.25 -3.94
C ARG A 505 -28.63 -3.52 -4.23
N LEU A 506 -28.72 -3.87 -5.51
CA LEU A 506 -29.30 -5.13 -5.95
C LEU A 506 -28.17 -6.07 -6.37
N ARG A 507 -28.28 -7.34 -5.99
CA ARG A 507 -27.35 -8.41 -6.39
C ARG A 507 -28.14 -9.63 -6.83
N GLY A 508 -27.60 -10.34 -7.80
CA GLY A 508 -28.18 -11.60 -8.26
C GLY A 508 -27.15 -12.48 -8.95
N TYR A 509 -27.38 -13.79 -8.92
CA TYR A 509 -26.62 -14.73 -9.72
C TYR A 509 -27.49 -15.92 -10.11
N SER A 510 -27.13 -16.56 -11.23
CA SER A 510 -27.69 -17.83 -11.69
C SER A 510 -26.57 -18.71 -12.23
N VAL A 511 -26.55 -19.97 -11.83
CA VAL A 511 -25.51 -20.94 -12.16
C VAL A 511 -26.16 -22.26 -12.55
N TYR A 512 -25.73 -22.85 -13.66
CA TYR A 512 -26.15 -24.15 -14.14
C TYR A 512 -25.03 -25.18 -13.91
N GLY A 513 -25.37 -26.30 -13.27
CA GLY A 513 -24.47 -27.46 -13.14
C GLY A 513 -24.68 -28.45 -14.27
N THR A 514 -23.61 -28.82 -14.98
CA THR A 514 -23.70 -29.72 -16.15
C THR A 514 -24.00 -31.17 -15.77
N LYS A 515 -23.55 -31.63 -14.59
CA LYS A 515 -23.72 -33.01 -14.12
C LYS A 515 -25.08 -33.23 -13.47
N ASP A 516 -25.52 -32.30 -12.62
CA ASP A 516 -26.80 -32.41 -11.93
C ASP A 516 -27.97 -31.79 -12.72
N LYS A 517 -27.67 -31.09 -13.82
CA LYS A 517 -28.61 -30.43 -14.73
C LYS A 517 -29.57 -29.46 -14.04
N LYS A 518 -29.15 -28.85 -12.92
CA LYS A 518 -29.98 -27.95 -12.12
C LYS A 518 -29.43 -26.53 -12.10
N ILE A 519 -30.35 -25.57 -12.17
CA ILE A 519 -30.08 -24.15 -11.94
C ILE A 519 -30.09 -23.86 -10.44
N LYS A 520 -29.10 -23.11 -10.00
CA LYS A 520 -28.92 -22.58 -8.65
C LYS A 520 -28.83 -21.07 -8.75
N PHE A 521 -29.44 -20.36 -7.82
CA PHE A 521 -29.54 -18.92 -7.93
C PHE A 521 -29.60 -18.25 -6.57
N GLY A 522 -29.26 -16.97 -6.55
CA GLY A 522 -29.45 -16.12 -5.39
C GLY A 522 -29.77 -14.71 -5.81
N MET A 523 -30.50 -14.02 -4.96
CA MET A 523 -30.85 -12.61 -5.14
C MET A 523 -30.80 -11.87 -3.82
N GLY A 524 -30.57 -10.57 -3.85
CA GLY A 524 -30.66 -9.75 -2.66
C GLY A 524 -30.79 -8.28 -2.99
N ALA A 525 -31.41 -7.57 -2.06
CA ALA A 525 -31.59 -6.13 -2.10
C ALA A 525 -31.12 -5.54 -0.77
N ALA A 526 -30.48 -4.38 -0.82
CA ALA A 526 -30.07 -3.64 0.37
C ALA A 526 -30.27 -2.15 0.18
N ALA A 527 -30.62 -1.46 1.27
CA ALA A 527 -30.73 -0.02 1.36
C ALA A 527 -29.70 0.52 2.36
N ARG A 528 -28.99 1.59 1.98
CA ARG A 528 -28.02 2.27 2.84
C ARG A 528 -28.73 3.29 3.70
N LEU A 529 -28.67 3.09 5.01
CA LEU A 529 -29.25 4.00 6.00
C LEU A 529 -28.28 5.14 6.36
N ALA A 530 -26.97 4.86 6.42
CA ALA A 530 -25.96 5.88 6.76
C ALA A 530 -24.62 5.64 6.05
N LYS A 531 -24.07 6.68 5.42
CA LYS A 531 -22.76 6.63 4.71
C LYS A 531 -21.59 6.48 5.68
N MET A 532 -21.58 7.31 6.71
CA MET A 532 -20.43 7.48 7.63
C MET A 532 -20.16 6.25 8.50
N THR A 533 -21.21 5.53 8.87
CA THR A 533 -21.13 4.27 9.64
C THR A 533 -21.37 3.06 8.76
N ASN A 534 -21.31 3.22 7.43
CA ASN A 534 -21.57 2.17 6.44
C ASN A 534 -22.78 1.28 6.80
N THR A 535 -23.88 1.90 7.23
CA THR A 535 -25.06 1.17 7.72
C THR A 535 -25.91 0.71 6.54
N TRP A 536 -26.09 -0.58 6.38
CA TRP A 536 -26.94 -1.18 5.36
C TRP A 536 -27.95 -2.14 5.99
N ILE A 537 -29.21 -2.01 5.60
CA ILE A 537 -30.22 -3.04 5.85
C ILE A 537 -30.46 -3.79 4.54
N GLY A 538 -30.59 -5.11 4.60
CA GLY A 538 -30.83 -5.89 3.40
C GLY A 538 -31.51 -7.22 3.63
N VAL A 539 -32.04 -7.75 2.53
CA VAL A 539 -32.65 -9.07 2.44
C VAL A 539 -31.96 -9.86 1.33
N SER A 540 -31.85 -11.16 1.50
CA SER A 540 -31.33 -12.04 0.45
C SER A 540 -31.93 -13.43 0.51
N TYR A 541 -32.06 -14.04 -0.66
CA TYR A 541 -32.47 -15.41 -0.87
C TYR A 541 -31.40 -16.16 -1.67
N MET A 542 -31.21 -17.45 -1.37
CA MET A 542 -30.29 -18.33 -2.08
C MET A 542 -30.87 -19.75 -2.13
N ASP A 543 -30.78 -20.42 -3.28
CA ASP A 543 -30.92 -21.87 -3.47
C ASP A 543 -29.63 -22.39 -4.13
N ASP A 544 -28.72 -22.94 -3.32
CA ASP A 544 -27.38 -23.36 -3.75
C ASP A 544 -26.85 -24.54 -2.91
N LEU A 545 -25.66 -25.04 -3.25
CA LEU A 545 -24.93 -26.07 -2.50
C LEU A 545 -23.86 -25.43 -1.60
N ILE A 546 -23.76 -25.91 -0.36
CA ILE A 546 -22.78 -25.49 0.64
C ILE A 546 -21.94 -26.70 1.07
N GLU A 547 -20.65 -26.46 1.35
CA GLU A 547 -19.72 -27.46 1.91
C GLU A 547 -20.09 -27.79 3.36
N THR A 548 -20.32 -29.08 3.62
CA THR A 548 -20.64 -29.59 4.96
C THR A 548 -19.48 -29.35 5.91
N GLY A 549 -19.79 -28.81 7.09
CA GLY A 549 -18.85 -28.62 8.17
C GLY A 549 -17.95 -27.39 8.03
N SER A 550 -18.09 -26.62 6.96
CA SER A 550 -17.26 -25.44 6.70
C SER A 550 -17.59 -24.28 7.62
N ALA A 551 -16.54 -23.63 8.15
CA ALA A 551 -16.67 -22.44 8.98
C ALA A 551 -16.75 -21.18 8.09
N GLU A 552 -17.97 -20.66 7.89
CA GLU A 552 -18.21 -19.41 7.16
C GLU A 552 -18.32 -18.21 8.11
N PHE A 553 -17.64 -17.10 7.78
CA PHE A 553 -17.74 -15.83 8.50
C PHE A 553 -18.54 -14.82 7.68
N ILE A 554 -19.72 -14.40 8.15
CA ILE A 554 -20.70 -13.62 7.35
C ILE A 554 -20.25 -12.18 7.02
N ASN A 555 -19.20 -11.69 7.68
CA ASN A 555 -18.60 -10.38 7.48
C ASN A 555 -17.33 -10.41 6.61
N GLU A 556 -16.85 -11.60 6.20
CA GLU A 556 -15.68 -11.71 5.33
C GLU A 556 -16.06 -11.57 3.85
N ALA A 557 -15.28 -10.79 3.11
CA ALA A 557 -15.49 -10.64 1.68
C ALA A 557 -14.95 -11.88 0.93
N ARG A 558 -15.73 -12.40 -0.02
CA ARG A 558 -15.26 -13.48 -0.92
C ARG A 558 -14.08 -12.99 -1.76
N SER A 559 -12.90 -13.60 -1.58
CA SER A 559 -11.74 -13.31 -2.42
C SER A 559 -11.96 -13.80 -3.84
N PHE A 560 -11.60 -12.99 -4.84
CA PHE A 560 -11.62 -13.45 -6.23
C PHE A 560 -10.46 -14.44 -6.46
N SER A 561 -10.79 -15.59 -7.04
CA SER A 561 -9.84 -16.52 -7.63
C SER A 561 -10.40 -17.03 -8.95
N LEU A 562 -9.59 -17.04 -10.00
CA LEU A 562 -9.97 -17.63 -11.29
C LEU A 562 -10.17 -19.15 -11.20
N PHE A 563 -9.55 -19.76 -10.20
CA PHE A 563 -9.56 -21.20 -9.99
C PHE A 563 -9.58 -21.48 -8.48
N GLU A 564 -10.56 -22.26 -8.02
CA GLU A 564 -10.72 -22.67 -6.62
C GLU A 564 -10.57 -24.19 -6.53
N PRO A 565 -9.34 -24.69 -6.30
CA PRO A 565 -9.07 -26.11 -6.48
C PRO A 565 -9.68 -27.02 -5.44
N ARG A 566 -9.92 -26.52 -4.21
CA ARG A 566 -10.54 -27.33 -3.16
C ARG A 566 -11.91 -27.84 -3.63
N LEU A 567 -12.64 -27.05 -4.44
CA LEU A 567 -13.93 -27.44 -4.99
C LEU A 567 -13.89 -28.73 -5.81
N PHE A 568 -12.75 -29.08 -6.40
CA PHE A 568 -12.60 -30.33 -7.16
C PHE A 568 -12.67 -31.56 -6.29
N ASN A 569 -12.42 -31.45 -4.98
CA ASN A 569 -12.29 -32.59 -4.10
C ASN A 569 -13.32 -32.60 -2.98
N ILE A 570 -14.17 -31.56 -2.88
CA ILE A 570 -15.28 -31.56 -1.92
C ILE A 570 -16.25 -32.68 -2.29
N THR A 571 -16.44 -33.59 -1.34
CA THR A 571 -17.31 -34.76 -1.49
C THR A 571 -18.65 -34.60 -0.78
N MET A 572 -18.68 -33.89 0.36
CA MET A 572 -19.92 -33.63 1.10
C MET A 572 -20.44 -32.21 0.88
N LEU A 573 -21.52 -32.12 0.10
CA LEU A 573 -22.31 -30.92 -0.09
C LEU A 573 -23.72 -31.12 0.46
N HIS A 574 -24.36 -30.04 0.88
CA HIS A 574 -25.78 -30.04 1.19
C HIS A 574 -26.48 -28.91 0.44
N LYS A 575 -27.69 -29.19 -0.02
CA LYS A 575 -28.56 -28.21 -0.65
C LYS A 575 -29.16 -27.31 0.42
N THR A 576 -29.04 -26.01 0.21
CA THR A 576 -29.50 -25.01 1.17
C THR A 576 -30.35 -23.97 0.46
N ARG A 577 -31.61 -23.88 0.89
CA ARG A 577 -32.51 -22.77 0.56
C ARG A 577 -32.54 -21.82 1.74
N LYS A 578 -31.93 -20.65 1.63
CA LYS A 578 -31.76 -19.71 2.74
C LYS A 578 -32.35 -18.35 2.42
N THR A 579 -33.25 -17.89 3.28
CA THR A 579 -33.74 -16.51 3.32
C THR A 579 -33.09 -15.80 4.48
N SER A 580 -32.60 -14.58 4.30
CA SER A 580 -31.91 -13.83 5.35
C SER A 580 -32.26 -12.35 5.30
N ALA A 581 -32.48 -11.77 6.47
CA ALA A 581 -32.48 -10.34 6.70
C ALA A 581 -31.22 -9.97 7.48
N TYR A 582 -30.59 -8.84 7.17
CA TYR A 582 -29.35 -8.42 7.84
C TYR A 582 -29.24 -6.91 7.99
N LEU A 583 -28.49 -6.52 9.02
CA LEU A 583 -28.03 -5.16 9.29
C LEU A 583 -26.50 -5.17 9.37
N GLU A 584 -25.85 -4.49 8.44
CA GLU A 584 -24.42 -4.18 8.46
C GLU A 584 -24.23 -2.79 9.08
N HIS A 585 -23.28 -2.64 9.99
CA HIS A 585 -22.99 -1.37 10.65
C HIS A 585 -21.53 -1.30 11.11
N ASP A 586 -20.84 -0.20 10.83
CA ASP A 586 -19.52 0.09 11.39
C ASP A 586 -19.69 0.86 12.71
N ILE A 587 -19.45 0.18 13.83
CA ILE A 587 -19.39 0.80 15.18
C ILE A 587 -18.29 1.88 15.19
N THR A 588 -17.17 1.54 14.56
CA THR A 588 -16.11 2.49 14.16
C THR A 588 -15.60 2.06 12.79
N ALA A 589 -14.83 2.90 12.08
CA ALA A 589 -14.26 2.48 10.80
C ALA A 589 -13.41 1.18 10.90
N LYS A 590 -12.91 0.88 12.10
CA LYS A 590 -12.06 -0.28 12.44
C LYS A 590 -12.83 -1.47 13.04
N ILE A 591 -14.10 -1.30 13.38
CA ILE A 591 -14.95 -2.34 13.98
C ILE A 591 -16.24 -2.43 13.15
N GLY A 592 -16.30 -3.41 12.26
CA GLY A 592 -17.49 -3.73 11.48
C GLY A 592 -18.35 -4.76 12.22
N ALA A 593 -19.65 -4.54 12.24
CA ALA A 593 -20.64 -5.44 12.80
C ALA A 593 -21.65 -5.87 11.73
N LYS A 594 -22.12 -7.10 11.82
CA LYS A 594 -23.20 -7.62 10.99
C LYS A 594 -24.12 -8.49 11.83
N LEU A 595 -25.37 -8.08 11.94
CA LEU A 595 -26.45 -8.87 12.51
C LEU A 595 -27.24 -9.50 11.35
N GLN A 596 -27.49 -10.80 11.41
CA GLN A 596 -28.26 -11.54 10.42
C GLN A 596 -29.27 -12.43 11.12
N VAL A 597 -30.50 -12.45 10.62
CA VAL A 597 -31.50 -13.47 10.95
C VAL A 597 -31.80 -14.24 9.68
N SER A 598 -31.83 -15.56 9.74
CA SER A 598 -32.05 -16.39 8.58
C SER A 598 -32.87 -17.63 8.88
N GLN A 599 -33.71 -18.02 7.92
CA GLN A 599 -34.33 -19.32 7.86
C GLN A 599 -33.67 -20.11 6.73
N SER A 600 -33.34 -21.37 6.97
CA SER A 600 -32.77 -22.24 5.96
C SER A 600 -33.44 -23.61 5.96
N ASN A 601 -33.71 -24.15 4.76
CA ASN A 601 -34.11 -25.54 4.56
C ASN A 601 -32.90 -26.28 3.99
N ILE A 602 -32.47 -27.33 4.68
CA ILE A 602 -31.22 -28.04 4.41
C ILE A 602 -31.51 -29.49 4.07
N VAL A 603 -30.95 -29.94 2.94
CA VAL A 603 -31.04 -31.32 2.46
C VAL A 603 -29.62 -31.81 2.12
N PRO A 604 -29.02 -32.69 2.92
CA PRO A 604 -27.76 -33.36 2.58
C PRO A 604 -27.84 -34.07 1.23
N THR A 605 -26.75 -34.05 0.46
CA THR A 605 -26.68 -34.76 -0.85
C THR A 605 -26.11 -36.18 -0.73
N TYR A 606 -25.84 -36.62 0.50
CA TYR A 606 -25.26 -37.89 0.89
C TYR A 606 -26.14 -38.53 1.96
N ASP A 607 -26.00 -39.84 2.19
CA ASP A 607 -26.81 -40.55 3.17
C ASP A 607 -26.47 -40.08 4.59
N TYR A 608 -27.35 -39.28 5.17
CA TYR A 608 -27.17 -38.74 6.50
C TYR A 608 -28.51 -38.55 7.19
N ARG A 609 -28.57 -38.94 8.45
CA ARG A 609 -29.70 -38.69 9.33
C ARG A 609 -29.21 -38.16 10.66
N PHE A 610 -29.84 -37.09 11.13
CA PHE A 610 -29.62 -36.59 12.49
C PHE A 610 -30.71 -37.12 13.40
N VAL A 611 -30.34 -37.88 14.43
CA VAL A 611 -31.29 -38.39 15.42
C VAL A 611 -31.34 -37.44 16.59
N ASN A 612 -32.52 -36.87 16.85
CA ASN A 612 -32.74 -36.02 17.98
C ASN A 612 -34.05 -36.35 18.69
N ASN A 613 -33.97 -36.60 20.01
CA ASN A 613 -35.12 -37.01 20.85
C ASN A 613 -35.94 -38.17 20.25
N GLY A 614 -35.28 -39.15 19.63
CA GLY A 614 -35.92 -40.31 19.00
C GLY A 614 -36.45 -40.08 17.59
N THR A 615 -36.46 -38.83 17.11
CA THR A 615 -36.86 -38.49 15.74
C THR A 615 -35.64 -38.46 14.82
N SER A 616 -35.74 -39.09 13.66
CA SER A 616 -34.70 -39.11 12.63
C SER A 616 -35.00 -38.09 11.54
N TYR A 617 -34.11 -37.10 11.39
CA TYR A 617 -34.22 -36.02 10.40
C TYR A 617 -33.30 -36.29 9.20
N TYR A 618 -33.87 -36.41 8.00
CA TYR A 618 -33.12 -36.50 6.75
C TYR A 618 -32.91 -35.11 6.14
N ASP A 619 -33.97 -34.32 6.09
CA ASP A 619 -33.97 -32.88 5.87
C ASP A 619 -34.43 -32.15 7.15
N PHE A 620 -34.03 -30.88 7.26
CA PHE A 620 -34.36 -30.07 8.42
C PHE A 620 -34.33 -28.58 8.08
N LYS A 621 -35.00 -27.81 8.92
CA LYS A 621 -35.10 -26.37 8.88
C LYS A 621 -34.36 -25.75 10.06
N LEU A 622 -33.60 -24.70 9.81
CA LEU A 622 -32.92 -23.93 10.84
C LEU A 622 -33.36 -22.48 10.78
N THR A 623 -33.71 -21.94 11.95
CA THR A 623 -33.92 -20.50 12.14
C THR A 623 -32.79 -19.99 13.02
N GLU A 624 -31.93 -19.14 12.46
CA GLU A 624 -30.69 -18.72 13.09
C GLU A 624 -30.60 -17.19 13.20
N ALA A 625 -30.13 -16.70 14.35
CA ALA A 625 -29.64 -15.34 14.52
C ALA A 625 -28.12 -15.36 14.68
N THR A 626 -27.42 -14.57 13.86
CA THR A 626 -25.96 -14.48 13.84
C THR A 626 -25.50 -13.04 14.05
N LEU A 627 -24.61 -12.81 15.00
CA LEU A 627 -23.87 -11.57 15.19
C LEU A 627 -22.40 -11.80 14.87
N ALA A 628 -21.87 -11.06 13.89
CA ALA A 628 -20.46 -11.09 13.52
C ALA A 628 -19.79 -9.74 13.73
N LEU A 629 -18.62 -9.74 14.36
CA LEU A 629 -17.78 -8.59 14.61
C LEU A 629 -16.41 -8.79 13.93
N GLN A 630 -15.95 -7.78 13.21
CA GLN A 630 -14.63 -7.73 12.61
C GLN A 630 -13.86 -6.54 13.16
N TRP A 631 -12.71 -6.79 13.78
CA TRP A 631 -11.85 -5.77 14.36
C TRP A 631 -10.49 -5.74 13.68
N THR A 632 -10.15 -4.57 13.13
CA THR A 632 -8.87 -4.29 12.46
C THR A 632 -8.21 -3.06 13.10
N PRO A 633 -7.61 -3.19 14.30
CA PRO A 633 -7.18 -2.06 15.12
C PRO A 633 -6.16 -1.12 14.45
N PHE A 634 -5.30 -1.65 13.59
CA PHE A 634 -4.20 -0.90 12.98
C PHE A 634 -4.46 -0.49 11.53
N SER A 635 -5.53 -1.01 10.91
CA SER A 635 -5.90 -0.67 9.53
C SER A 635 -6.34 0.79 9.42
N ARG A 636 -6.07 1.38 8.26
CA ARG A 636 -6.43 2.77 7.92
C ARG A 636 -7.48 2.77 6.82
N TYR A 637 -8.51 3.57 7.04
CA TYR A 637 -9.68 3.67 6.16
C TYR A 637 -9.85 5.08 5.64
N MET A 638 -10.37 5.17 4.42
CA MET A 638 -10.86 6.40 3.83
C MET A 638 -12.37 6.34 3.61
N GLN A 639 -13.02 7.49 3.68
CA GLN A 639 -14.39 7.68 3.24
C GLN A 639 -14.38 8.33 1.86
N THR A 640 -15.07 7.69 0.90
CA THR A 640 -15.22 8.19 -0.48
C THR A 640 -16.69 8.40 -0.80
N ARG A 641 -16.98 8.99 -1.97
CA ARG A 641 -18.34 9.05 -2.53
C ARG A 641 -18.98 7.66 -2.66
N HIS A 642 -18.17 6.64 -2.93
CA HIS A 642 -18.61 5.26 -3.09
C HIS A 642 -18.79 4.50 -1.77
N GLY A 643 -18.38 5.08 -0.64
CA GLY A 643 -18.39 4.43 0.68
C GLY A 643 -17.01 4.29 1.30
N LYS A 644 -16.92 3.49 2.35
CA LYS A 644 -15.67 3.18 3.06
C LYS A 644 -14.73 2.36 2.14
N ALA A 645 -13.47 2.77 2.05
CA ALA A 645 -12.43 2.02 1.37
C ALA A 645 -11.19 1.85 2.27
N THR A 646 -10.54 0.69 2.17
CA THR A 646 -9.31 0.41 2.92
C THR A 646 -8.12 1.09 2.25
N MET A 647 -7.43 1.98 2.96
CA MET A 647 -6.18 2.60 2.49
C MET A 647 -5.00 1.65 2.69
N LYS A 648 -4.93 1.09 3.90
CA LYS A 648 -3.86 0.20 4.33
C LYS A 648 -4.43 -0.86 5.25
N ASN A 649 -4.31 -2.11 4.85
CA ASN A 649 -4.66 -3.25 5.68
C ASN A 649 -3.46 -3.60 6.57
N GLU A 650 -3.63 -3.52 7.88
CA GLU A 650 -2.61 -3.80 8.89
C GLU A 650 -3.13 -4.83 9.88
N TYR A 651 -2.22 -5.50 10.57
CA TYR A 651 -2.51 -6.71 11.35
C TYR A 651 -2.32 -6.48 12.86
N PRO A 652 -3.06 -7.19 13.74
CA PRO A 652 -3.91 -8.35 13.44
C PRO A 652 -5.30 -7.99 12.90
N ASN A 653 -5.88 -8.93 12.15
CA ASN A 653 -7.27 -8.93 11.74
C ASN A 653 -8.02 -9.98 12.56
N LEU A 654 -9.00 -9.54 13.34
CA LEU A 654 -9.75 -10.38 14.27
C LEU A 654 -11.21 -10.44 13.83
N THR A 655 -11.77 -11.64 13.81
CA THR A 655 -13.19 -11.87 13.53
C THR A 655 -13.76 -12.74 14.64
N PHE A 656 -14.89 -12.32 15.18
CA PHE A 656 -15.68 -13.06 16.16
C PHE A 656 -17.11 -13.19 15.63
N GLN A 657 -17.72 -14.36 15.80
CA GLN A 657 -19.09 -14.60 15.36
C GLN A 657 -19.81 -15.49 16.37
N VAL A 658 -21.06 -15.16 16.64
CA VAL A 658 -21.97 -15.97 17.46
C VAL A 658 -23.21 -16.25 16.64
N SER A 659 -23.57 -17.52 16.52
CA SER A 659 -24.79 -17.96 15.85
C SER A 659 -25.63 -18.77 16.82
N ARG A 660 -26.92 -18.42 16.94
CA ARG A 660 -27.91 -19.15 17.76
C ARG A 660 -29.01 -19.66 16.85
N SER A 661 -29.24 -20.96 16.87
CA SER A 661 -30.38 -21.61 16.21
C SER A 661 -31.53 -21.78 17.22
N PHE A 662 -32.76 -21.62 16.76
CA PHE A 662 -33.97 -21.67 17.58
C PHE A 662 -34.92 -22.75 17.07
N ARG A 663 -35.30 -23.66 17.97
CA ARG A 663 -36.38 -24.62 17.74
C ARG A 663 -37.75 -23.92 17.80
N ASN A 664 -38.71 -24.39 17.00
CA ASN A 664 -40.11 -23.93 16.92
C ASN A 664 -40.32 -22.47 16.46
N LEU A 665 -39.24 -21.70 16.23
CA LEU A 665 -39.32 -20.38 15.63
C LEU A 665 -39.23 -20.52 14.11
N LEU A 666 -40.25 -20.06 13.37
CA LEU A 666 -40.34 -20.20 11.91
C LEU A 666 -40.08 -21.64 11.42
N GLU A 667 -40.62 -22.61 12.16
CA GLU A 667 -40.48 -24.06 11.91
C GLU A 667 -39.03 -24.58 12.04
N GLY A 668 -38.18 -23.93 12.84
CA GLY A 668 -36.83 -24.44 13.11
C GLY A 668 -36.86 -25.74 13.92
N ASP A 669 -36.05 -26.73 13.52
CA ASP A 669 -36.03 -28.06 14.15
C ASP A 669 -35.07 -28.14 15.35
N PHE A 670 -33.97 -27.41 15.31
CA PHE A 670 -32.85 -27.58 16.25
C PHE A 670 -32.54 -26.33 17.07
N ASP A 671 -32.04 -26.57 18.27
CA ASP A 671 -31.55 -25.54 19.19
C ASP A 671 -30.06 -25.80 19.46
N PHE A 672 -29.21 -24.91 18.95
CA PHE A 672 -27.76 -24.96 19.17
C PHE A 672 -27.16 -23.56 19.12
N THR A 673 -25.96 -23.43 19.68
CA THR A 673 -25.18 -22.19 19.62
C THR A 673 -23.79 -22.49 19.08
N LYS A 674 -23.27 -21.61 18.24
CA LYS A 674 -21.90 -21.61 17.71
C LYS A 674 -21.19 -20.33 18.11
N LEU A 675 -19.93 -20.47 18.54
CA LEU A 675 -19.00 -19.39 18.80
C LEU A 675 -17.79 -19.59 17.88
N ASP A 676 -17.58 -18.70 16.93
CA ASP A 676 -16.48 -18.77 15.97
C ASP A 676 -15.48 -17.63 16.21
N PHE A 677 -14.21 -17.96 16.11
CA PHE A 677 -13.11 -17.02 16.22
C PHE A 677 -12.10 -17.22 15.09
N ARG A 678 -11.58 -16.11 14.57
CA ARG A 678 -10.48 -16.11 13.61
C ARG A 678 -9.56 -14.94 13.87
N ALA A 679 -8.26 -15.21 13.93
CA ALA A 679 -7.22 -14.20 14.01
C ALA A 679 -6.15 -14.42 12.94
N MET A 680 -5.85 -13.38 12.18
CA MET A 680 -4.73 -13.37 11.23
C MET A 680 -3.74 -12.30 11.66
N HIS A 681 -2.47 -12.66 11.81
CA HIS A 681 -1.40 -11.72 12.08
C HIS A 681 -0.26 -11.91 11.06
N LEU A 682 0.21 -10.83 10.46
CA LEU A 682 1.31 -10.86 9.50
C LEU A 682 2.40 -9.90 9.96
N ILE A 683 3.59 -10.44 10.15
CA ILE A 683 4.81 -9.69 10.43
C ILE A 683 5.59 -9.57 9.13
N LYS A 684 5.78 -8.33 8.67
CA LYS A 684 6.66 -8.02 7.55
C LYS A 684 8.02 -7.62 8.12
N HIS A 685 9.06 -8.38 7.78
CA HIS A 685 10.41 -8.13 8.26
C HIS A 685 11.14 -7.12 7.36
N PRO A 686 12.11 -6.35 7.88
CA PRO A 686 12.88 -5.42 7.06
C PRO A 686 13.57 -6.12 5.88
N ASN A 687 14.08 -7.34 6.08
CA ASN A 687 14.76 -8.18 5.08
C ASN A 687 13.83 -8.77 4.00
N ARG A 688 12.59 -8.25 3.86
CA ARG A 688 11.61 -8.64 2.83
C ARG A 688 11.05 -10.06 2.98
N THR A 689 11.37 -10.74 4.08
CA THR A 689 10.66 -11.96 4.48
C THR A 689 9.37 -11.59 5.23
N SER A 690 8.45 -12.54 5.32
CA SER A 690 7.24 -12.33 6.13
C SER A 690 6.84 -13.59 6.87
N THR A 691 6.39 -13.42 8.10
CA THR A 691 5.84 -14.50 8.92
C THR A 691 4.37 -14.23 9.15
N SER A 692 3.51 -15.18 8.78
CA SER A 692 2.07 -15.11 9.02
C SER A 692 1.60 -16.17 10.00
N PHE A 693 0.72 -15.77 10.90
CA PHE A 693 0.01 -16.60 11.85
C PHE A 693 -1.48 -16.55 11.53
N LEU A 694 -2.11 -17.71 11.48
CA LEU A 694 -3.55 -17.84 11.36
C LEU A 694 -4.05 -18.75 12.47
N VAL A 695 -5.00 -18.24 13.25
CA VAL A 695 -5.71 -18.99 14.28
C VAL A 695 -7.17 -19.02 13.90
N LYS A 696 -7.78 -20.19 13.95
CA LYS A 696 -9.24 -20.37 13.87
C LYS A 696 -9.68 -21.22 15.05
N GLY A 697 -10.86 -20.94 15.57
CA GLY A 697 -11.47 -21.75 16.60
C GLY A 697 -12.99 -21.71 16.48
N GLY A 698 -13.63 -22.79 16.90
CA GLY A 698 -15.07 -22.92 16.93
C GLY A 698 -15.50 -23.73 18.14
N LEU A 699 -16.59 -23.31 18.79
CA LEU A 699 -17.27 -24.05 19.84
C LEU A 699 -18.75 -24.12 19.50
N ALA A 700 -19.30 -25.32 19.47
CA ALA A 700 -20.69 -25.58 19.23
C ALA A 700 -21.26 -26.52 20.28
N TYR A 701 -22.49 -26.23 20.72
CA TYR A 701 -23.20 -27.02 21.70
C TYR A 701 -24.72 -26.97 21.46
N GLY A 702 -25.42 -28.02 21.88
CA GLY A 702 -26.83 -28.25 21.59
C GLY A 702 -27.02 -29.30 20.50
N ASP A 703 -28.19 -29.28 19.85
CA ASP A 703 -28.58 -30.27 18.85
C ASP A 703 -28.02 -29.88 17.47
N ILE A 704 -26.73 -30.16 17.25
CA ILE A 704 -26.02 -29.72 16.06
C ILE A 704 -25.89 -30.83 14.99
N PRO A 705 -26.45 -30.66 13.79
CA PRO A 705 -26.25 -31.62 12.70
C PRO A 705 -24.85 -31.52 12.08
N ILE A 706 -24.40 -32.56 11.38
CA ILE A 706 -23.07 -32.62 10.74
C ILE A 706 -22.81 -31.45 9.77
N THR A 707 -23.86 -30.91 9.15
CA THR A 707 -23.78 -29.74 8.25
C THR A 707 -23.23 -28.50 8.96
N HIS A 708 -23.43 -28.40 10.28
CA HIS A 708 -23.03 -27.26 11.11
C HIS A 708 -21.88 -27.57 12.06
N LEU A 709 -21.41 -28.83 12.15
CA LEU A 709 -20.15 -29.17 12.81
C LEU A 709 -18.95 -28.48 12.12
N TYR A 710 -17.75 -28.67 12.65
CA TYR A 710 -16.54 -28.08 12.10
C TYR A 710 -15.62 -29.15 11.52
N HIS A 711 -15.19 -28.94 10.28
CA HIS A 711 -14.02 -29.60 9.73
C HIS A 711 -12.81 -28.65 9.73
N ALA A 712 -11.59 -29.18 9.78
CA ALA A 712 -10.37 -28.38 9.79
C ALA A 712 -9.91 -27.97 8.37
N SER A 713 -10.82 -27.72 7.43
CA SER A 713 -10.49 -27.40 6.01
C SER A 713 -9.56 -28.44 5.36
N PRO A 714 -9.95 -29.72 5.26
CA PRO A 714 -9.17 -30.76 4.58
C PRO A 714 -9.01 -30.46 3.07
N ASN A 715 -7.96 -31.00 2.46
CA ASN A 715 -7.72 -30.82 1.02
C ASN A 715 -7.08 -32.04 0.33
N GLN A 716 -6.97 -33.20 0.97
CA GLN A 716 -6.38 -34.40 0.35
C GLN A 716 -7.46 -35.23 -0.36
N PRO A 717 -7.38 -35.41 -1.70
CA PRO A 717 -8.24 -36.36 -2.41
C PRO A 717 -7.86 -37.81 -2.09
N GLU A 718 -8.81 -38.72 -2.30
CA GLU A 718 -8.57 -40.17 -2.23
C GLU A 718 -7.85 -40.68 -3.50
N GLY A 719 -6.99 -41.67 -3.35
CA GLY A 719 -6.23 -42.30 -4.44
C GLY A 719 -5.15 -43.23 -3.87
N HIS A 720 -4.65 -44.21 -4.62
CA HIS A 720 -3.64 -45.15 -4.10
C HIS A 720 -2.20 -44.65 -4.25
N ALA A 721 -1.93 -43.78 -5.23
CA ALA A 721 -0.59 -43.23 -5.48
C ALA A 721 -0.56 -41.70 -5.28
N ILE A 722 0.60 -41.15 -4.91
CA ILE A 722 0.80 -39.71 -4.68
C ILE A 722 0.34 -38.86 -5.88
N LEU A 723 0.66 -39.28 -7.11
CA LEU A 723 0.27 -38.56 -8.32
C LEU A 723 -1.24 -38.61 -8.63
N GLN A 724 -1.95 -39.63 -8.15
CA GLN A 724 -3.42 -39.70 -8.27
C GLN A 724 -4.09 -38.72 -7.30
N ARG A 725 -3.39 -38.32 -6.23
CA ARG A 725 -3.83 -37.29 -5.26
C ARG A 725 -3.34 -35.88 -5.63
N PHE A 726 -2.67 -35.74 -6.78
CA PHE A 726 -2.12 -34.46 -7.22
C PHE A 726 -3.25 -33.48 -7.52
N SER A 727 -3.35 -32.44 -6.70
CA SER A 727 -4.31 -31.35 -6.87
C SER A 727 -3.60 -30.01 -6.66
N VAL A 728 -4.32 -28.97 -6.25
CA VAL A 728 -3.71 -27.66 -5.99
C VAL A 728 -3.91 -27.31 -4.53
N ALA A 729 -2.86 -26.73 -3.94
CA ALA A 729 -2.83 -26.43 -2.52
C ALA A 729 -3.84 -25.33 -2.15
N GLY A 730 -4.43 -25.47 -0.96
CA GLY A 730 -5.30 -24.48 -0.36
C GLY A 730 -4.49 -23.37 0.32
N ARG A 731 -5.10 -22.19 0.47
CA ARG A 731 -4.46 -21.06 1.17
C ARG A 731 -4.30 -21.34 2.67
N ASP A 732 -5.32 -21.95 3.26
CA ASP A 732 -5.51 -22.19 4.69
C ASP A 732 -6.07 -23.60 4.97
N SER A 733 -5.81 -24.56 4.08
CA SER A 733 -6.33 -25.93 4.16
C SER A 733 -5.24 -26.91 4.60
N PHE A 734 -5.60 -28.01 5.26
CA PHE A 734 -4.67 -29.09 5.56
C PHE A 734 -4.47 -29.95 4.33
N GLU A 735 -3.25 -29.97 3.80
CA GLU A 735 -3.00 -30.60 2.51
C GLU A 735 -2.98 -32.11 2.57
N THR A 736 -2.68 -32.69 3.74
CA THR A 736 -2.59 -34.14 3.96
C THR A 736 -3.84 -34.72 4.64
N MET A 737 -4.84 -33.89 4.95
CA MET A 737 -6.08 -34.31 5.61
C MET A 737 -7.11 -34.72 4.58
N TYR A 738 -7.63 -35.95 4.69
CA TYR A 738 -8.65 -36.45 3.77
C TYR A 738 -9.99 -35.74 4.02
N PHE A 739 -10.77 -35.59 2.95
CA PHE A 739 -12.12 -35.04 3.08
C PHE A 739 -12.97 -35.91 4.02
N ASN A 740 -13.74 -35.25 4.88
CA ASN A 740 -14.65 -35.89 5.85
C ASN A 740 -13.98 -36.79 6.90
N GLU A 741 -12.64 -36.79 6.99
CA GLU A 741 -11.92 -37.62 7.97
C GLU A 741 -12.25 -37.22 9.41
N PHE A 742 -12.41 -35.91 9.66
CA PHE A 742 -12.68 -35.36 10.99
C PHE A 742 -13.79 -34.31 10.95
N PHE A 743 -14.75 -34.47 11.87
CA PHE A 743 -15.66 -33.40 12.28
C PHE A 743 -15.53 -33.15 13.79
N SER A 744 -15.84 -31.94 14.22
CA SER A 744 -15.70 -31.51 15.60
C SER A 744 -16.81 -30.55 15.99
N ASP A 745 -17.32 -30.66 17.21
CA ASP A 745 -18.19 -29.65 17.82
C ASP A 745 -17.36 -28.53 18.48
N ARG A 746 -16.12 -28.82 18.85
CA ARG A 746 -15.13 -27.86 19.34
C ARG A 746 -13.81 -28.11 18.66
N TYR A 747 -13.21 -27.06 18.12
CA TYR A 747 -11.90 -27.18 17.49
C TYR A 747 -11.08 -25.90 17.61
N ALA A 748 -9.76 -26.08 17.53
CA ALA A 748 -8.80 -25.01 17.36
C ALA A 748 -7.81 -25.42 16.26
N MET A 749 -7.45 -24.45 15.43
CA MET A 749 -6.51 -24.60 14.34
C MET A 749 -5.48 -23.47 14.42
N PHE A 750 -4.22 -23.82 14.23
CA PHE A 750 -3.10 -22.91 14.12
C PHE A 750 -2.32 -23.18 12.83
N GLN A 751 -1.96 -22.11 12.12
CA GLN A 751 -1.08 -22.17 10.96
C GLN A 751 0.01 -21.11 11.08
N LEU A 752 1.24 -21.54 10.89
CA LEU A 752 2.42 -20.72 10.73
C LEU A 752 2.91 -20.83 9.28
N LYS A 753 3.12 -19.69 8.62
CA LYS A 753 3.86 -19.64 7.35
C LYS A 753 5.02 -18.66 7.46
N HIS A 754 6.20 -19.06 7.00
CA HIS A 754 7.34 -18.17 6.85
C HIS A 754 7.73 -18.11 5.37
N GLN A 755 7.54 -16.95 4.76
CA GLN A 755 7.89 -16.68 3.37
C GLN A 755 9.28 -16.05 3.32
N SER A 756 10.18 -16.72 2.61
CA SER A 756 11.56 -16.31 2.38
C SER A 756 11.70 -15.38 1.17
N ASN A 757 12.91 -14.86 0.96
CA ASN A 757 13.25 -14.13 -0.26
C ASN A 757 13.37 -15.07 -1.45
N ARG A 758 13.09 -14.56 -2.65
CA ARG A 758 13.36 -15.30 -3.88
C ARG A 758 14.85 -15.55 -4.03
N PHE A 759 15.21 -16.78 -4.36
CA PHE A 759 16.60 -17.19 -4.61
C PHE A 759 16.76 -17.62 -6.06
N LYS A 760 17.98 -17.59 -6.61
CA LYS A 760 18.23 -18.07 -7.98
C LYS A 760 18.39 -19.58 -7.93
N LEU A 761 17.48 -20.32 -8.58
CA LEU A 761 17.59 -21.79 -8.69
C LEU A 761 18.38 -22.16 -9.95
N ILE A 762 17.82 -21.88 -11.14
CA ILE A 762 18.47 -22.14 -12.42
C ILE A 762 18.06 -21.11 -13.47
N GLY A 763 19.00 -20.63 -14.29
CA GLY A 763 18.73 -19.64 -15.32
C GLY A 763 18.01 -18.38 -14.80
N LYS A 764 16.80 -18.13 -15.31
CA LYS A 764 15.90 -17.03 -14.91
C LYS A 764 14.90 -17.40 -13.80
N ILE A 765 14.86 -18.68 -13.37
CA ILE A 765 13.89 -19.18 -12.38
C ILE A 765 14.33 -18.71 -10.99
N ARG A 766 13.48 -17.88 -10.37
CA ARG A 766 13.70 -17.30 -9.04
C ARG A 766 12.56 -17.64 -8.09
N PRO A 767 12.47 -18.88 -7.58
CA PRO A 767 11.35 -19.32 -6.76
C PRO A 767 11.42 -18.72 -5.36
N GLU A 768 10.29 -18.73 -4.69
CA GLU A 768 10.09 -18.27 -3.32
C GLU A 768 9.79 -19.47 -2.43
N ILE A 769 10.61 -19.74 -1.41
CA ILE A 769 10.34 -20.81 -0.46
C ILE A 769 9.38 -20.28 0.60
N VAL A 770 8.30 -21.02 0.86
CA VAL A 770 7.41 -20.80 1.99
C VAL A 770 7.45 -22.03 2.88
N LEU A 771 7.91 -21.88 4.12
CA LEU A 771 7.83 -22.93 5.13
C LEU A 771 6.47 -22.87 5.80
N ILE A 772 5.81 -24.02 5.96
CA ILE A 772 4.45 -24.11 6.49
C ILE A 772 4.41 -25.16 7.58
N SER A 773 3.79 -24.82 8.70
CA SER A 773 3.44 -25.75 9.77
C SER A 773 2.00 -25.50 10.21
N ARG A 774 1.23 -26.57 10.37
CA ARG A 774 -0.17 -26.52 10.77
C ARG A 774 -0.46 -27.51 11.89
N PHE A 775 -1.29 -27.07 12.81
CA PHE A 775 -1.78 -27.85 13.93
C PHE A 775 -3.29 -27.69 14.05
N ALA A 776 -4.01 -28.77 14.29
CA ALA A 776 -5.42 -28.72 14.65
C ALA A 776 -5.73 -29.71 15.77
N ILE A 777 -6.64 -29.32 16.66
CA ILE A 777 -7.14 -30.17 17.74
C ILE A 777 -8.64 -29.94 17.87
N GLY A 778 -9.38 -30.98 18.20
CA GLY A 778 -10.82 -30.84 18.41
C GLY A 778 -11.43 -32.05 19.07
N SER A 779 -12.72 -31.99 19.32
CA SER A 779 -13.50 -33.14 19.72
C SER A 779 -14.91 -33.02 19.17
N VAL A 780 -15.64 -34.12 19.23
CA VAL A 780 -17.06 -34.18 18.91
C VAL A 780 -17.76 -34.94 20.03
N THR A 781 -18.90 -34.43 20.47
CA THR A 781 -19.82 -35.13 21.37
C THR A 781 -21.01 -35.66 20.59
N HIS A 782 -21.69 -36.67 21.14
CA HIS A 782 -22.92 -37.24 20.59
C HIS A 782 -22.78 -37.81 19.17
N THR A 783 -21.67 -38.50 18.87
CA THR A 783 -21.45 -39.12 17.55
C THR A 783 -22.55 -40.11 17.17
N GLU A 784 -23.19 -40.73 18.15
CA GLU A 784 -24.33 -41.65 18.00
C GLU A 784 -25.58 -40.99 17.40
N LYS A 785 -25.71 -39.65 17.46
CA LYS A 785 -26.81 -38.91 16.83
C LYS A 785 -26.62 -38.75 15.31
N HIS A 786 -25.44 -39.06 14.78
CA HIS A 786 -25.09 -38.87 13.37
C HIS A 786 -25.05 -40.22 12.66
N ILE A 787 -26.11 -40.55 11.93
CA ILE A 787 -26.24 -41.84 11.23
C ILE A 787 -25.94 -41.65 9.73
N GLY A 788 -25.28 -42.64 9.13
CA GLY A 788 -25.02 -42.72 7.69
C GLY A 788 -23.64 -42.21 7.26
N GLN A 789 -22.88 -41.59 8.16
CA GLN A 789 -21.52 -41.10 7.88
C GLN A 789 -20.54 -41.47 8.99
N ASP A 790 -19.47 -42.18 8.61
CA ASP A 790 -18.38 -42.51 9.52
C ASP A 790 -17.33 -41.40 9.50
N PHE A 791 -17.07 -40.79 10.66
CA PHE A 791 -16.02 -39.79 10.82
C PHE A 791 -15.34 -39.90 12.17
N LYS A 792 -14.11 -39.37 12.28
CA LYS A 792 -13.29 -39.47 13.48
C LYS A 792 -13.33 -38.18 14.29
N SER A 793 -13.02 -38.30 15.58
CA SER A 793 -12.73 -37.18 16.47
C SER A 793 -11.26 -36.74 16.33
N LEU A 794 -11.00 -35.43 16.41
CA LEU A 794 -9.66 -34.81 16.30
C LEU A 794 -8.96 -34.65 17.67
N ASN A 795 -9.27 -35.50 18.64
CA ASN A 795 -8.90 -35.35 20.05
C ASN A 795 -7.41 -35.59 20.36
N LYS A 796 -6.65 -36.24 19.48
CA LYS A 796 -5.22 -36.50 19.67
C LYS A 796 -4.32 -35.39 19.11
N GLY A 797 -4.90 -34.41 18.43
CA GLY A 797 -4.15 -33.37 17.72
C GLY A 797 -3.56 -33.86 16.40
N TYR A 798 -3.65 -33.01 15.38
CA TYR A 798 -3.21 -33.25 14.02
C TYR A 798 -2.09 -32.29 13.68
N LEU A 799 -1.01 -32.82 13.10
CA LEU A 799 0.17 -32.04 12.70
C LEU A 799 0.51 -32.31 11.24
N GLU A 800 0.75 -31.24 10.48
CA GLU A 800 1.43 -31.33 9.19
C GLU A 800 2.45 -30.20 9.06
N SER A 801 3.52 -30.46 8.31
CA SER A 801 4.51 -29.45 7.96
C SER A 801 5.11 -29.75 6.61
N GLY A 802 5.65 -28.72 5.98
CA GLY A 802 6.24 -28.84 4.66
C GLY A 802 6.63 -27.49 4.10
N PHE A 803 6.76 -27.44 2.78
CA PHE A 803 7.18 -26.23 2.08
C PHE A 803 6.49 -26.07 0.73
N GLU A 804 6.40 -24.82 0.29
CA GLU A 804 6.02 -24.46 -1.07
C GLU A 804 7.21 -23.82 -1.79
N LEU A 805 7.38 -24.16 -3.06
CA LEU A 805 8.24 -23.47 -4.01
C LEU A 805 7.35 -22.68 -4.96
N ASN A 806 7.07 -21.44 -4.59
CA ASN A 806 6.15 -20.58 -5.32
C ASN A 806 6.86 -19.81 -6.43
N LYS A 807 6.10 -19.40 -7.45
CA LYS A 807 6.56 -18.51 -8.55
C LYS A 807 7.73 -19.09 -9.35
N ILE A 808 7.73 -20.40 -9.60
CA ILE A 808 8.67 -21.10 -10.48
C ILE A 808 8.49 -20.59 -11.93
N PHE A 809 7.25 -20.53 -12.43
CA PHE A 809 6.95 -20.09 -13.81
C PHE A 809 5.61 -19.36 -13.89
N LYS A 810 5.55 -18.09 -14.31
CA LYS A 810 4.29 -17.34 -14.51
C LYS A 810 3.25 -17.46 -13.36
N GLY A 811 3.71 -17.51 -12.11
CA GLY A 811 2.84 -17.67 -10.92
C GLY A 811 2.60 -19.12 -10.47
N PHE A 812 2.99 -20.10 -11.28
CA PHE A 812 2.96 -21.53 -10.99
C PHE A 812 4.08 -21.91 -9.98
N GLY A 813 3.76 -22.76 -9.01
CA GLY A 813 4.68 -23.33 -8.03
C GLY A 813 4.27 -24.74 -7.59
N LEU A 814 4.98 -25.29 -6.61
CA LEU A 814 4.74 -26.62 -6.06
C LEU A 814 4.61 -26.56 -4.54
N SER A 815 3.82 -27.45 -3.95
CA SER A 815 3.63 -27.62 -2.51
C SER A 815 3.88 -29.08 -2.13
N THR A 816 4.68 -29.28 -1.10
CA THR A 816 4.90 -30.61 -0.50
C THR A 816 4.63 -30.51 1.00
N MET A 817 3.75 -31.36 1.52
CA MET A 817 3.38 -31.43 2.93
C MET A 817 3.47 -32.87 3.45
N TYR A 818 3.79 -33.02 4.73
CA TYR A 818 3.85 -34.31 5.41
C TYR A 818 3.06 -34.28 6.71
N ARG A 819 2.18 -35.28 6.90
CA ARG A 819 1.45 -35.53 8.15
C ARG A 819 2.34 -36.30 9.12
N TYR A 820 2.36 -35.89 10.39
CA TYR A 820 3.03 -36.64 11.46
C TYR A 820 2.24 -36.58 12.78
N GLY A 821 2.72 -37.31 13.78
CA GLY A 821 2.08 -37.38 15.09
C GLY A 821 0.99 -38.46 15.18
N PRO A 822 0.01 -38.31 16.08
CA PRO A 822 -0.93 -39.37 16.45
C PRO A 822 -1.85 -39.88 15.34
N TYR A 823 -2.11 -39.07 14.30
CA TYR A 823 -2.94 -39.44 13.16
C TYR A 823 -2.13 -39.85 11.91
N ARG A 824 -0.84 -40.16 12.07
CA ARG A 824 0.00 -40.72 11.00
C ARG A 824 -0.62 -42.03 10.49
N LEU A 825 -0.65 -42.18 9.17
CA LEU A 825 -1.11 -43.40 8.50
C LEU A 825 0.02 -44.44 8.39
N PRO A 826 -0.30 -45.75 8.33
CA PRO A 826 0.72 -46.81 8.32
C PRO A 826 1.72 -46.70 7.17
N HIS A 827 1.24 -46.39 5.97
CA HIS A 827 2.08 -46.25 4.79
C HIS A 827 2.67 -44.85 4.68
N PHE A 828 3.95 -44.76 4.32
CA PHE A 828 4.70 -43.49 4.31
C PHE A 828 4.14 -42.49 3.28
N ASP A 829 3.83 -42.97 2.08
CA ASP A 829 3.26 -42.22 0.97
C ASP A 829 1.85 -41.70 1.25
N ASP A 830 1.08 -42.37 2.10
CA ASP A 830 -0.24 -41.90 2.59
C ASP A 830 -0.16 -40.61 3.42
N ASN A 831 1.01 -40.32 3.98
CA ASN A 831 1.24 -39.13 4.78
C ASN A 831 1.79 -37.96 3.96
N ILE A 832 2.06 -38.14 2.66
CA ILE A 832 2.61 -37.11 1.78
C ILE A 832 1.51 -36.50 0.92
N SER A 833 1.52 -35.17 0.81
CA SER A 833 0.76 -34.43 -0.18
C SER A 833 1.70 -33.67 -1.10
N PHE A 834 1.54 -33.87 -2.41
CA PHE A 834 2.27 -33.13 -3.45
C PHE A 834 1.25 -32.47 -4.36
N LYS A 835 1.32 -31.13 -4.46
CA LYS A 835 0.31 -30.31 -5.12
C LYS A 835 0.93 -29.17 -5.90
N PHE A 836 0.18 -28.65 -6.86
CA PHE A 836 0.50 -27.43 -7.56
C PHE A 836 0.08 -26.18 -6.75
N THR A 837 0.75 -25.02 -6.90
CA THR A 837 0.34 -23.74 -6.31
C THR A 837 0.22 -22.65 -7.37
N TYR A 838 -0.81 -21.81 -7.30
CA TYR A 838 -0.97 -20.69 -8.23
C TYR A 838 -1.07 -19.35 -7.52
N TYR A 839 -0.15 -18.45 -7.86
CA TYR A 839 -0.10 -17.07 -7.40
C TYR A 839 -0.25 -16.12 -8.58
N LEU A 840 -1.47 -15.64 -8.82
CA LEU A 840 -1.69 -14.51 -9.72
C LEU A 840 -1.34 -13.20 -8.99
N SER A 841 -0.22 -12.59 -9.36
CA SER A 841 0.11 -11.21 -9.02
C SER A 841 -0.04 -10.38 -10.28
N LEU A 842 -1.00 -9.46 -10.28
CA LEU A 842 -1.25 -8.57 -11.43
C LEU A 842 -0.28 -7.37 -11.47
N GLY A 843 0.80 -7.39 -10.68
CA GLY A 843 1.97 -6.53 -10.89
C GLY A 843 1.84 -5.07 -10.44
N PHE A 844 0.92 -4.76 -9.52
CA PHE A 844 0.77 -3.43 -8.91
C PHE A 844 0.75 -3.50 -7.40
#